data_AF-A0A1A9UKK2-F1
#
_entry.id   AF-A0A1A9UKK2-F1
#
_cell.length_a   1.000
_cell.length_b   1.000
_cell.length_c   1.000
_cell.angle_alpha   90.00
_cell.angle_beta   90.00
_cell.angle_gamma   90.00
#
_symmetry.space_group_name_H-M   'P 1'
#
loop_
_entity.id
_entity.type
_entity.pdbx_description
1 polymer ?
#
loop_
_entity_poly.entity_id
_entity_poly.type
_entity_poly.pdbx_seq_one_letter_code
_entity_poly.pdbx_strand_id
1 'polypeptide(L)'
;MVTINQLVRKSRVVKTSKTNVPALGGCPQKRGVCTRVYTTTPKKPNSALRKVCRVRLTNGFEVTAYIGGEGHNLQEHSVVLIRGGRVKDLPGVRYHTIRGALDCAGVKDRKTKKKLNKDRLIIFDLALEKVRPIIEVKSRRVGGSTYQVPIEVRSTRRNTLAMRWIIAAARKRKDHSMSIRLENEFSDALENKGAAVKKKEEDNMKHSTPIKNYRNIGISAHIDAGKTTTTERILFYTGVNHKIGEVHHGSATMDWMEQEQERGITITSAATTCFWSGMKNQFDLHRINIIDTPGHVDFTIEVERSMRILDGAIMVYCAVGGVQPQSETVWRQANKYNVPRIAFVNKMDRIGANYFNVIHQLKYKLSANPIPIHLPIGNEKNFSGIIDLIKMKAIYWNIVDQGVTCFYKEIPNELNELAIKWNQNLIEASVENSEMLTEKYLNDRLTEKDIRQGLRLRVLQNEIVPVTCGSAFKNKGIQSMLDAVIEYLPSPIDTTNDIEKIDQNKIYTPFSALAFKIANDPFVGNLTFFRVYSGRVESGDTVYNSVKNKYERFGRIVQMHANKREEIKEVRSGDIAAAIGLKDVTTGDTLCHPDHPVILEKMEFPDPVISIAVEPKTKSDQEKMSIALSRLAKEDPSFHVHSDNESGQTIISGMGELHLEILIDRMYREFNVKANIGKPQVAYRETIQESIEQEGGVIPKEYIPAIDKGVQEQLNNGVLAGYPIVNICVTVFDGSYHEVDSSEIAFKIAASIAFKSAFMKAKPILLEPIMKVEVETPEEYMGDVIGDLNRRRGTIENMQDMNNLIKTITAQVPLSEMFGYATDLRSKTQGRAAYSMEFLKYKKIPKNITEKIVDLKTIK
;
A
#
# COMPACT_ATOMS: atom_id res chain seq x y z
N MET A 1 -26.08 49.45 -27.30
CA MET A 1 -26.16 50.80 -26.70
C MET A 1 -26.46 50.66 -25.21
N VAL A 2 -25.69 51.32 -24.36
CA VAL A 2 -25.86 51.32 -22.90
C VAL A 2 -26.91 52.38 -22.53
N THR A 3 -27.89 52.08 -21.67
CA THR A 3 -28.99 53.00 -21.39
C THR A 3 -28.58 54.13 -20.44
N ILE A 4 -29.18 55.32 -20.64
CA ILE A 4 -28.94 56.57 -19.89
C ILE A 4 -28.99 56.39 -18.36
N ASN A 5 -29.80 55.46 -17.85
CA ASN A 5 -29.88 55.18 -16.41
C ASN A 5 -28.62 54.56 -15.82
N GLN A 6 -27.76 53.93 -16.63
CA GLN A 6 -26.48 53.38 -16.17
C GLN A 6 -25.37 54.45 -16.11
N LEU A 7 -25.56 55.61 -16.75
CA LEU A 7 -24.60 56.72 -16.76
C LEU A 7 -24.82 57.72 -15.60
N VAL A 8 -26.00 57.75 -14.98
CA VAL A 8 -26.32 58.72 -13.91
C VAL A 8 -26.33 58.04 -12.54
N ARG A 9 -25.20 58.10 -11.81
CA ARG A 9 -25.16 57.75 -10.38
C ARG A 9 -25.74 58.89 -9.53
N LYS A 10 -26.97 58.75 -9.03
CA LYS A 10 -27.47 59.64 -7.96
C LYS A 10 -26.85 59.26 -6.61
N SER A 11 -26.37 60.26 -5.87
CA SER A 11 -25.80 60.11 -4.53
C SER A 11 -26.83 59.56 -3.53
N ARG A 12 -26.42 58.63 -2.66
CA ARG A 12 -27.29 58.08 -1.61
C ARG A 12 -27.56 59.13 -0.53
N VAL A 13 -28.84 59.40 -0.26
CA VAL A 13 -29.26 60.22 0.88
C VAL A 13 -29.32 59.35 2.15
N VAL A 14 -28.74 59.85 3.25
CA VAL A 14 -28.71 59.15 4.54
C VAL A 14 -30.09 59.21 5.20
N LYS A 15 -30.68 58.05 5.53
CA LYS A 15 -31.91 57.98 6.33
C LYS A 15 -31.63 58.37 7.78
N THR A 16 -32.33 59.37 8.31
CA THR A 16 -32.32 59.74 9.74
C THR A 16 -32.99 58.64 10.57
N SER A 17 -32.27 58.07 11.54
CA SER A 17 -32.81 57.07 12.48
C SER A 17 -33.29 57.74 13.78
N LYS A 18 -34.50 57.37 14.26
CA LYS A 18 -35.00 57.81 15.57
C LYS A 18 -34.34 56.99 16.67
N THR A 19 -33.71 57.64 17.65
CA THR A 19 -33.05 56.95 18.78
C THR A 19 -34.07 56.40 19.77
N ASN A 20 -33.93 55.14 20.17
CA ASN A 20 -34.84 54.48 21.13
C ASN A 20 -34.77 55.04 22.56
N VAL A 21 -33.75 55.86 22.87
CA VAL A 21 -33.41 56.41 24.19
C VAL A 21 -33.14 57.92 24.12
N PRO A 22 -34.14 58.72 23.71
CA PRO A 22 -33.94 60.13 23.37
C PRO A 22 -33.41 60.97 24.55
N ALA A 23 -33.77 60.62 25.78
CA ALA A 23 -33.37 61.39 26.97
C ALA A 23 -31.87 61.34 27.27
N LEU A 24 -31.14 60.36 26.71
CA LEU A 24 -29.68 60.31 26.87
C LEU A 24 -28.95 61.27 25.92
N GLY A 25 -29.61 61.75 24.86
CA GLY A 25 -29.04 62.70 23.89
C GLY A 25 -27.81 62.16 23.17
N GLY A 26 -27.86 60.90 22.70
CA GLY A 26 -26.75 60.24 22.01
C GLY A 26 -25.66 59.65 22.92
N CYS A 27 -25.66 59.97 24.22
CA CYS A 27 -24.71 59.40 25.18
C CYS A 27 -25.10 57.95 25.56
N PRO A 28 -24.16 57.00 25.64
CA PRO A 28 -24.48 55.61 26.01
C PRO A 28 -24.98 55.47 27.46
N GLN A 29 -24.56 56.36 28.36
CA GLN A 29 -24.92 56.37 29.78
C GLN A 29 -25.01 57.82 30.28
N LYS A 30 -25.89 58.10 31.24
CA LYS A 30 -26.01 59.46 31.78
C LYS A 30 -26.29 59.45 33.27
N ARG A 31 -25.63 60.34 33.99
CA ARG A 31 -25.80 60.52 35.43
C ARG A 31 -27.11 61.27 35.67
N GLY A 32 -27.78 60.94 36.75
CA GLY A 32 -28.94 61.67 37.23
C GLY A 32 -29.17 61.44 38.71
N VAL A 33 -30.00 62.29 39.30
CA VAL A 33 -30.41 62.20 40.70
C VAL A 33 -31.75 61.50 40.75
N CYS A 34 -31.87 60.48 41.59
CA CYS A 34 -33.13 59.81 41.83
C CYS A 34 -34.09 60.77 42.54
N THR A 35 -35.25 61.04 41.94
CA THR A 35 -36.27 61.90 42.55
C THR A 35 -37.29 61.09 43.35
N ARG A 36 -37.52 59.82 42.99
CA ARG A 36 -38.46 58.93 43.68
C ARG A 36 -38.14 57.47 43.43
N VAL A 37 -38.19 56.64 44.47
CA VAL A 37 -38.05 55.17 44.36
C VAL A 37 -39.37 54.50 44.73
N TYR A 38 -39.90 53.63 43.87
CA TYR A 38 -41.19 52.96 44.11
C TYR A 38 -41.28 51.61 43.39
N THR A 39 -42.27 50.80 43.76
CA THR A 39 -42.56 49.51 43.10
C THR A 39 -43.68 49.65 42.07
N THR A 40 -43.60 48.91 40.97
CA THR A 40 -44.60 48.85 39.91
C THR A 40 -44.95 47.40 39.58
N THR A 41 -46.23 47.13 39.35
CA THR A 41 -46.73 45.83 38.92
C THR A 41 -46.33 45.56 37.46
N PRO A 42 -45.66 44.44 37.17
CA PRO A 42 -45.30 44.07 35.81
C PRO A 42 -46.53 43.64 34.98
N LYS A 43 -46.42 43.66 33.65
CA LYS A 43 -47.51 43.30 32.73
C LYS A 43 -47.97 41.84 32.81
N LYS A 44 -47.14 40.93 33.35
CA LYS A 44 -47.46 39.50 33.47
C LYS A 44 -48.22 39.24 34.77
N PRO A 45 -49.41 38.62 34.73
CA PRO A 45 -50.36 38.62 35.85
C PRO A 45 -49.90 37.95 37.16
N ASN A 46 -48.80 37.18 37.18
CA ASN A 46 -48.26 36.52 38.39
C ASN A 46 -46.77 36.83 38.66
N SER A 47 -46.25 37.96 38.17
CA SER A 47 -44.84 38.34 38.38
C SER A 47 -44.65 39.28 39.57
N ALA A 48 -43.60 39.04 40.36
CA ALA A 48 -43.25 39.86 41.53
C ALA A 48 -43.11 41.36 41.20
N LEU A 49 -43.51 42.23 42.13
CA LEU A 49 -43.40 43.68 42.01
C LEU A 49 -41.96 44.09 41.62
N ARG A 50 -41.84 45.03 40.68
CA ARG A 50 -40.55 45.52 40.18
C ARG A 50 -40.23 46.86 40.79
N LYS A 51 -39.03 47.02 41.34
CA LYS A 51 -38.55 48.30 41.84
C LYS A 51 -38.06 49.17 40.68
N VAL A 52 -38.54 50.41 40.64
CA VAL A 52 -38.19 51.43 39.65
C VAL A 52 -37.85 52.72 40.37
N CYS A 53 -37.03 53.54 39.73
CA CYS A 53 -36.73 54.90 40.18
C CYS A 53 -37.04 55.90 39.09
N ARG A 54 -37.59 57.05 39.48
CA ARG A 54 -37.62 58.24 38.64
C ARG A 54 -36.31 58.99 38.83
N VAL A 55 -35.68 59.36 37.73
CA VAL A 55 -34.32 59.94 37.71
C VAL A 55 -34.35 61.21 36.88
N ARG A 56 -33.94 62.31 37.47
CA ARG A 56 -33.68 63.57 36.76
C ARG A 56 -32.23 63.58 36.29
N LEU A 57 -32.04 63.52 34.98
CA LEU A 57 -30.72 63.44 34.36
C LEU A 57 -30.02 64.81 34.38
N THR A 58 -28.69 64.78 34.22
CA THR A 58 -27.87 66.00 34.17
C THR A 58 -28.23 66.96 33.04
N ASN A 59 -28.95 66.50 32.00
CA ASN A 59 -29.49 67.34 30.93
C ASN A 59 -30.94 67.79 31.18
N GLY A 60 -31.43 67.70 32.41
CA GLY A 60 -32.76 68.19 32.81
C GLY A 60 -33.93 67.24 32.53
N PHE A 61 -33.73 66.19 31.72
CA PHE A 61 -34.81 65.24 31.41
C PHE A 61 -35.11 64.32 32.58
N GLU A 62 -36.39 64.08 32.84
CA GLU A 62 -36.84 63.06 33.80
C GLU A 62 -37.22 61.76 33.09
N VAL A 63 -36.70 60.65 33.61
CA VAL A 63 -36.99 59.32 33.08
C VAL A 63 -37.21 58.31 34.19
N THR A 64 -38.03 57.29 33.91
CA THR A 64 -38.17 56.13 34.77
C THR A 64 -37.16 55.07 34.36
N ALA A 65 -36.36 54.63 35.32
CA ALA A 65 -35.34 53.59 35.15
C ALA A 65 -35.63 52.39 36.06
N TYR A 66 -35.39 51.18 35.54
CA TYR A 66 -35.55 49.95 36.30
C TYR A 66 -34.33 49.63 37.15
N ILE A 67 -34.57 49.23 38.40
CA ILE A 67 -33.56 48.82 39.36
C ILE A 67 -33.46 47.29 39.34
N GLY A 68 -32.37 46.75 38.80
CA GLY A 68 -32.21 45.30 38.63
C GLY A 68 -31.60 44.59 39.83
N GLY A 69 -32.17 43.45 40.25
CA GLY A 69 -31.67 42.58 41.33
C GLY A 69 -32.22 42.89 42.73
N GLU A 70 -32.17 41.93 43.65
CA GLU A 70 -32.60 42.07 45.05
C GLU A 70 -31.54 42.83 45.90
N GLY A 71 -31.95 43.49 46.99
CA GLY A 71 -31.03 44.13 47.95
C GLY A 71 -30.31 45.43 47.50
N HIS A 72 -30.99 46.39 46.87
CA HIS A 72 -30.41 47.74 46.66
C HIS A 72 -30.72 48.70 47.81
N ASN A 73 -29.80 49.63 48.10
CA ASN A 73 -29.95 50.69 49.10
C ASN A 73 -30.33 52.06 48.50
N LEU A 74 -30.81 52.07 47.25
CA LEU A 74 -31.17 53.30 46.52
C LEU A 74 -32.33 54.04 47.20
N GLN A 75 -32.11 55.29 47.59
CA GLN A 75 -33.07 56.19 48.22
C GLN A 75 -33.39 57.39 47.32
N GLU A 76 -34.37 58.21 47.72
CA GLU A 76 -34.56 59.52 47.08
C GLU A 76 -33.28 60.36 47.24
N HIS A 77 -32.99 61.19 46.23
CA HIS A 77 -31.76 61.97 46.08
C HIS A 77 -30.46 61.19 45.85
N SER A 78 -30.49 59.85 45.79
CA SER A 78 -29.31 59.07 45.40
C SER A 78 -28.89 59.36 43.96
N VAL A 79 -27.59 59.48 43.72
CA VAL A 79 -27.01 59.71 42.40
C VAL A 79 -26.81 58.37 41.70
N VAL A 80 -27.40 58.24 40.52
CA VAL A 80 -27.36 57.02 39.72
C VAL A 80 -26.87 57.26 38.31
N LEU A 81 -26.19 56.27 37.76
CA LEU A 81 -25.84 56.23 36.35
C LEU A 81 -26.84 55.34 35.63
N ILE A 82 -27.50 55.86 34.60
CA ILE A 82 -28.50 55.10 33.82
C ILE A 82 -28.00 54.81 32.40
N ARG A 83 -28.48 53.71 31.83
CA ARG A 83 -28.26 53.35 30.42
C ARG A 83 -29.55 52.98 29.71
N GLY A 84 -29.50 53.04 28.39
CA GLY A 84 -30.59 52.59 27.54
C GLY A 84 -30.84 51.08 27.61
N GLY A 85 -32.11 50.68 27.71
CA GLY A 85 -32.53 49.28 27.63
C GLY A 85 -34.02 49.13 27.94
N ARG A 86 -34.74 48.40 27.08
CA ARG A 86 -36.18 48.17 27.27
C ARG A 86 -36.40 47.01 28.24
N VAL A 87 -37.15 47.25 29.30
CA VAL A 87 -37.61 46.19 30.19
C VAL A 87 -38.88 45.59 29.60
N LYS A 88 -38.82 44.33 29.14
CA LYS A 88 -39.95 43.71 28.43
C LYS A 88 -41.23 43.63 29.28
N ASP A 89 -41.08 43.44 30.59
CA ASP A 89 -42.21 43.24 31.51
C ASP A 89 -42.77 44.56 32.11
N LEU A 90 -42.13 45.71 31.86
CA LEU A 90 -42.58 47.04 32.31
C LEU A 90 -42.83 47.96 31.10
N PRO A 91 -44.09 48.15 30.65
CA PRO A 91 -44.39 49.02 29.53
C PRO A 91 -44.02 50.48 29.84
N GLY A 92 -43.28 51.12 28.94
CA GLY A 92 -42.84 52.52 29.08
C GLY A 92 -41.45 52.71 29.70
N VAL A 93 -40.90 51.71 30.41
CA VAL A 93 -39.55 51.82 31.02
C VAL A 93 -38.47 51.45 30.00
N ARG A 94 -37.69 52.45 29.58
CA ARG A 94 -36.65 52.35 28.53
C ARG A 94 -35.22 52.50 29.04
N TYR A 95 -35.05 52.62 30.37
CA TYR A 95 -33.76 52.86 31.00
C TYR A 95 -33.53 51.89 32.16
N HIS A 96 -32.27 51.59 32.42
CA HIS A 96 -31.81 50.75 33.54
C HIS A 96 -30.78 51.51 34.37
N THR A 97 -30.85 51.40 35.68
CA THR A 97 -29.75 51.83 36.56
C THR A 97 -28.57 50.88 36.41
N ILE A 98 -27.35 51.42 36.35
CA ILE A 98 -26.11 50.64 36.30
C ILE A 98 -25.70 50.29 37.73
N ARG A 99 -25.52 49.00 38.00
CA ARG A 99 -25.04 48.48 39.28
C ARG A 99 -23.53 48.61 39.40
N GLY A 100 -23.04 48.81 40.62
CA GLY A 100 -21.62 48.98 40.94
C GLY A 100 -21.07 50.36 40.56
N ALA A 101 -21.93 51.33 40.27
CA ALA A 101 -21.55 52.68 39.87
C ALA A 101 -22.37 53.72 40.66
N LEU A 102 -21.69 54.75 41.17
CA LEU A 102 -22.26 55.76 42.07
C LEU A 102 -22.96 55.09 43.27
N ASP A 103 -24.14 55.56 43.67
CA ASP A 103 -24.81 55.08 44.89
C ASP A 103 -25.51 53.71 44.70
N CYS A 104 -25.41 53.14 43.49
CA CYS A 104 -25.99 51.84 43.19
C CYS A 104 -24.98 50.73 43.50
N ALA A 105 -24.87 50.33 44.77
CA ALA A 105 -23.93 49.30 45.23
C ALA A 105 -24.08 47.95 44.49
N GLY A 106 -22.94 47.26 44.32
CA GLY A 106 -22.85 45.91 43.77
C GLY A 106 -23.23 44.82 44.78
N VAL A 107 -23.67 43.65 44.29
CA VAL A 107 -23.99 42.49 45.15
C VAL A 107 -22.69 41.82 45.59
N LYS A 108 -22.50 41.63 46.90
CA LYS A 108 -21.22 41.19 47.50
C LYS A 108 -20.69 39.83 47.03
N ASP A 109 -21.52 38.96 46.42
CA ASP A 109 -21.13 37.57 46.09
C ASP A 109 -21.20 37.18 44.60
N ARG A 110 -21.16 38.15 43.68
CA ARG A 110 -21.16 37.81 42.24
C ARG A 110 -19.75 37.52 41.74
N LYS A 111 -19.36 36.23 41.71
CA LYS A 111 -18.13 35.75 41.06
C LYS A 111 -18.08 36.20 39.59
N THR A 112 -17.08 37.00 39.22
CA THR A 112 -16.70 37.25 37.83
C THR A 112 -15.46 36.40 37.49
N LYS A 113 -15.52 35.61 36.40
CA LYS A 113 -14.40 34.76 35.96
C LYS A 113 -13.18 35.63 35.59
N LYS A 114 -11.99 35.12 35.92
CA LYS A 114 -10.64 35.72 35.82
C LYS A 114 -10.41 36.58 34.57
N LYS A 115 -9.91 37.81 34.76
CA LYS A 115 -9.35 38.68 33.72
C LYS A 115 -7.93 38.20 33.36
N LEU A 116 -7.69 37.75 32.13
CA LEU A 116 -6.34 37.55 31.61
C LEU A 116 -5.72 38.92 31.27
N ASN A 117 -4.50 39.18 31.76
CA ASN A 117 -3.78 40.45 31.68
C ASN A 117 -2.84 40.50 30.46
N LYS A 118 -3.34 40.20 29.26
CA LYS A 118 -2.61 40.33 27.98
C LYS A 118 -3.42 41.21 27.02
N ASP A 119 -2.73 41.96 26.18
CA ASP A 119 -3.37 42.88 25.25
C ASP A 119 -4.34 42.14 24.32
N ARG A 120 -5.58 42.60 24.25
CA ARG A 120 -6.71 41.83 23.69
C ARG A 120 -6.55 41.60 22.18
N LEU A 121 -5.87 42.52 21.51
CA LEU A 121 -5.51 42.41 20.09
C LEU A 121 -4.51 41.28 19.85
N ILE A 122 -3.50 41.14 20.71
CA ILE A 122 -2.48 40.09 20.59
C ILE A 122 -3.10 38.70 20.78
N ILE A 123 -3.96 38.54 21.79
CA ILE A 123 -4.71 37.30 22.04
C ILE A 123 -5.56 36.93 20.80
N PHE A 124 -6.23 37.91 20.21
CA PHE A 124 -7.06 37.71 19.04
C PHE A 124 -6.25 37.29 17.81
N ASP A 125 -5.12 37.96 17.54
CA ASP A 125 -4.27 37.64 16.39
C ASP A 125 -3.61 36.27 16.52
N LEU A 126 -3.11 35.93 17.72
CA LEU A 126 -2.54 34.60 18.00
C LEU A 126 -3.59 33.49 17.84
N ALA A 127 -4.81 33.70 18.33
CA ALA A 127 -5.89 32.73 18.17
C ALA A 127 -6.28 32.56 16.69
N LEU A 128 -6.28 33.65 15.92
CA LEU A 128 -6.50 33.57 14.48
C LEU A 128 -5.39 32.81 13.78
N GLU A 129 -4.12 33.03 14.13
CA GLU A 129 -3.01 32.26 13.55
C GLU A 129 -3.16 30.75 13.75
N LYS A 130 -3.61 30.33 14.93
CA LYS A 130 -3.89 28.92 15.20
C LYS A 130 -5.00 28.35 14.32
N VAL A 131 -5.99 29.16 13.92
CA VAL A 131 -7.16 28.73 13.12
C VAL A 131 -7.03 29.03 11.61
N ARG A 132 -6.07 29.86 11.17
CA ARG A 132 -5.85 30.20 9.75
C ARG A 132 -5.73 28.93 8.87
N PRO A 133 -6.66 28.72 7.91
CA PRO A 133 -6.56 27.61 6.99
C PRO A 133 -5.73 27.98 5.76
N ILE A 134 -4.99 26.99 5.26
CA ILE A 134 -4.28 27.08 3.99
C ILE A 134 -5.22 26.65 2.84
N ILE A 135 -6.18 25.77 3.11
CA ILE A 135 -7.09 25.15 2.15
C ILE A 135 -8.55 25.24 2.66
N GLU A 136 -9.53 25.45 1.78
CA GLU A 136 -10.98 25.48 2.08
C GLU A 136 -11.70 24.46 1.19
N VAL A 137 -12.55 23.61 1.78
CA VAL A 137 -13.40 22.67 1.04
C VAL A 137 -14.66 23.38 0.53
N LYS A 138 -14.88 23.38 -0.79
CA LYS A 138 -16.07 23.95 -1.44
C LYS A 138 -16.86 22.91 -2.22
N SER A 139 -18.19 22.98 -2.13
CA SER A 139 -19.07 22.17 -2.96
C SER A 139 -19.02 22.62 -4.43
N ARG A 140 -18.60 21.75 -5.34
CA ARG A 140 -18.67 21.92 -6.80
C ARG A 140 -19.54 20.84 -7.43
N ARG A 141 -20.34 21.23 -8.41
CA ARG A 141 -21.21 20.32 -9.14
C ARG A 141 -20.49 19.83 -10.39
N VAL A 142 -20.31 18.53 -10.52
CA VAL A 142 -19.66 17.87 -11.67
C VAL A 142 -20.52 16.67 -12.06
N GLY A 143 -20.94 16.59 -13.32
CA GLY A 143 -21.77 15.47 -13.79
C GLY A 143 -23.11 15.30 -13.05
N GLY A 144 -23.77 16.40 -12.66
CA GLY A 144 -25.09 16.38 -11.99
C GLY A 144 -25.05 16.22 -10.46
N SER A 145 -23.97 15.66 -9.91
CA SER A 145 -23.75 15.43 -8.47
C SER A 145 -22.88 16.52 -7.83
N THR A 146 -23.05 16.74 -6.52
CA THR A 146 -22.34 17.80 -5.78
C THR A 146 -21.22 17.20 -4.95
N TYR A 147 -19.98 17.54 -5.28
CA TYR A 147 -18.77 17.05 -4.64
C TYR A 147 -18.11 18.12 -3.80
N GLN A 148 -17.41 17.71 -2.74
CA GLN A 148 -16.59 18.60 -1.92
C GLN A 148 -15.17 18.68 -2.50
N VAL A 149 -14.80 19.82 -3.07
CA VAL A 149 -13.51 20.06 -3.73
C VAL A 149 -12.68 21.02 -2.88
N PRO A 150 -11.46 20.62 -2.44
CA PRO A 150 -10.55 21.51 -1.73
C PRO A 150 -9.98 22.56 -2.69
N ILE A 151 -9.92 23.82 -2.23
CA ILE A 151 -9.36 24.94 -2.97
C ILE A 151 -8.38 25.68 -2.06
N GLU A 152 -7.17 25.95 -2.54
CA GLU A 152 -6.19 26.73 -1.80
C GLU A 152 -6.72 28.15 -1.50
N VAL A 153 -6.59 28.57 -0.24
CA VAL A 153 -7.08 29.86 0.23
C VAL A 153 -5.99 30.90 0.04
N ARG A 154 -6.23 31.85 -0.88
CA ARG A 154 -5.38 33.05 -1.06
C ARG A 154 -5.11 33.72 0.29
N SER A 155 -3.88 34.19 0.49
CA SER A 155 -3.41 34.82 1.74
C SER A 155 -4.38 35.88 2.28
N THR A 156 -4.94 36.71 1.41
CA THR A 156 -5.92 37.76 1.75
C THR A 156 -7.24 37.25 2.33
N ARG A 157 -7.61 35.98 2.08
CA ARG A 157 -8.86 35.36 2.56
C ARG A 157 -8.68 34.46 3.79
N ARG A 158 -7.45 34.11 4.17
CA ARG A 158 -7.17 33.17 5.29
C ARG A 158 -7.70 33.72 6.62
N ASN A 159 -7.47 35.00 6.90
CA ASN A 159 -7.96 35.66 8.12
C ASN A 159 -9.48 35.70 8.18
N THR A 160 -10.13 36.04 7.07
CA THR A 160 -11.59 36.09 6.96
C THR A 160 -12.22 34.71 7.19
N LEU A 161 -11.59 33.65 6.67
CA LEU A 161 -12.07 32.29 6.86
C LEU A 161 -11.92 31.83 8.31
N ALA A 162 -10.76 32.09 8.93
CA ALA A 162 -10.50 31.78 10.33
C ALA A 162 -11.53 32.45 11.25
N MET A 163 -11.78 33.75 11.06
CA MET A 163 -12.83 34.47 11.80
C MET A 163 -14.21 33.84 11.59
N ARG A 164 -14.56 33.48 10.35
CA ARG A 164 -15.85 32.86 10.05
C ARG A 164 -16.01 31.50 10.74
N TRP A 165 -14.95 30.71 10.79
CA TRP A 165 -14.95 29.40 11.45
C TRP A 165 -15.07 29.53 12.96
N ILE A 166 -14.34 30.45 13.58
CA ILE A 166 -14.46 30.77 15.01
C ILE A 166 -15.89 31.23 15.35
N ILE A 167 -16.47 32.13 14.55
CA ILE A 167 -17.84 32.60 14.77
C ILE A 167 -18.86 31.47 14.61
N ALA A 168 -18.68 30.59 13.61
CA ALA A 168 -19.57 29.45 13.40
C ALA A 168 -19.48 28.43 14.54
N ALA A 169 -18.27 28.14 15.02
CA ALA A 169 -18.02 27.28 16.17
C ALA A 169 -18.63 27.87 17.45
N ALA A 170 -18.37 29.16 17.72
CA ALA A 170 -18.95 29.88 18.84
C ALA A 170 -20.48 29.85 18.81
N ARG A 171 -21.13 30.02 17.66
CA ARG A 171 -22.61 29.95 17.55
C ARG A 171 -23.19 28.61 18.00
N LYS A 172 -22.44 27.51 17.83
CA LYS A 172 -22.85 26.15 18.23
C LYS A 172 -22.67 25.87 19.72
N ARG A 173 -21.92 26.69 20.47
CA ARG A 173 -21.81 26.55 21.92
C ARG A 173 -23.14 26.85 22.62
N LYS A 174 -23.42 26.12 23.71
CA LYS A 174 -24.66 26.27 24.51
C LYS A 174 -24.63 27.44 25.52
N ASP A 175 -23.54 28.21 25.60
CA ASP A 175 -23.40 29.30 26.60
C ASP A 175 -24.42 30.44 26.41
N HIS A 176 -24.68 31.23 27.46
CA HIS A 176 -25.78 32.20 27.47
C HIS A 176 -25.66 33.39 26.50
N SER A 177 -24.46 33.86 26.17
CA SER A 177 -24.27 35.03 25.29
C SER A 177 -23.18 34.82 24.26
N MET A 178 -23.35 35.42 23.07
CA MET A 178 -22.38 35.31 21.98
C MET A 178 -20.97 35.79 22.35
N SER A 179 -20.86 36.77 23.24
CA SER A 179 -19.57 37.25 23.75
C SER A 179 -18.83 36.15 24.53
N ILE A 180 -19.53 35.45 25.43
CA ILE A 180 -18.95 34.34 26.21
C ILE A 180 -18.60 33.17 25.29
N ARG A 181 -19.46 32.86 24.31
CA ARG A 181 -19.19 31.78 23.34
C ARG A 181 -17.94 32.03 22.50
N LEU A 182 -17.74 33.29 22.07
CA LEU A 182 -16.56 33.71 21.31
C LEU A 182 -15.32 33.71 22.20
N GLU A 183 -15.41 34.25 23.41
CA GLU A 183 -14.31 34.26 24.38
C GLU A 183 -13.81 32.84 24.66
N ASN A 184 -14.73 31.88 24.86
CA ASN A 184 -14.39 30.47 25.02
C ASN A 184 -13.77 29.87 23.74
N GLU A 185 -14.21 30.25 22.53
CA GLU A 185 -13.62 29.70 21.30
C GLU A 185 -12.22 30.25 21.05
N PHE A 186 -12.00 31.53 21.35
CA PHE A 186 -10.67 32.14 21.26
C PHE A 186 -9.72 31.56 22.31
N SER A 187 -10.20 31.33 23.54
CA SER A 187 -9.40 30.67 24.58
C SER A 187 -9.05 29.24 24.19
N ASP A 188 -10.02 28.46 23.71
CA ASP A 188 -9.77 27.09 23.25
C ASP A 188 -8.79 27.07 22.06
N ALA A 189 -8.95 27.98 21.09
CA ALA A 189 -8.06 28.06 19.93
C ALA A 189 -6.60 28.37 20.31
N LEU A 190 -6.37 29.19 21.34
CA LEU A 190 -5.02 29.47 21.86
C LEU A 190 -4.36 28.24 22.48
N GLU A 191 -5.17 27.33 23.03
CA GLU A 191 -4.71 26.04 23.56
C GLU A 191 -4.68 24.92 22.49
N ASN A 192 -4.84 25.25 21.20
CA ASN A 192 -5.03 24.30 20.08
C ASN A 192 -6.22 23.34 20.29
N LYS A 193 -7.29 23.82 20.92
CA LYS A 193 -8.54 23.08 21.16
C LYS A 193 -9.70 23.82 20.50
N GLY A 194 -10.90 23.25 20.61
CA GLY A 194 -12.13 23.87 20.10
C GLY A 194 -12.49 23.44 18.68
N ALA A 195 -13.72 23.72 18.27
CA ALA A 195 -14.28 23.20 17.03
C ALA A 195 -13.71 23.88 15.78
N ALA A 196 -13.25 25.13 15.89
CA ALA A 196 -12.61 25.84 14.79
C ALA A 196 -11.20 25.32 14.49
N VAL A 197 -10.43 24.93 15.51
CA VAL A 197 -9.12 24.28 15.34
C VAL A 197 -9.29 22.87 14.77
N LYS A 198 -10.21 22.06 15.32
CA LYS A 198 -10.54 20.74 14.77
C LYS A 198 -10.93 20.80 13.30
N LYS A 199 -11.75 21.79 12.91
CA LYS A 199 -12.11 21.99 11.51
C LYS A 199 -10.90 22.29 10.61
N LYS A 200 -9.94 23.09 11.09
CA LYS A 200 -8.69 23.33 10.37
C LYS A 200 -7.87 22.04 10.27
N GLU A 201 -7.77 21.27 11.34
CA GLU A 201 -7.07 19.99 11.37
C GLU A 201 -7.72 18.99 10.40
N GLU A 202 -9.04 18.87 10.37
CA GLU A 202 -9.79 18.04 9.40
C GLU A 202 -9.57 18.50 7.94
N ASP A 203 -9.61 19.80 7.67
CA ASP A 203 -9.37 20.34 6.32
C ASP A 203 -7.88 20.23 5.90
N ASN A 204 -6.93 20.21 6.86
CA ASN A 204 -5.49 20.03 6.61
C ASN A 204 -5.05 18.54 6.58
N MET A 205 -5.68 17.66 7.36
CA MET A 205 -5.38 16.21 7.44
C MET A 205 -5.66 15.50 6.12
N LYS A 206 -6.43 16.10 5.22
CA LYS A 206 -6.70 15.53 3.91
C LYS A 206 -5.48 15.38 2.99
N HIS A 207 -4.27 15.90 3.30
CA HIS A 207 -3.09 15.69 2.42
C HIS A 207 -1.70 15.73 3.08
N SER A 208 -1.48 15.10 4.24
CA SER A 208 -0.11 14.78 4.68
C SER A 208 -0.13 13.70 5.75
N THR A 209 -0.45 12.46 5.38
CA THR A 209 -0.20 11.34 6.28
C THR A 209 1.30 11.34 6.59
N PRO A 210 1.74 11.43 7.86
CA PRO A 210 3.16 11.36 8.18
C PRO A 210 3.75 10.02 7.70
N ILE A 211 5.00 10.00 7.24
CA ILE A 211 5.63 8.77 6.74
C ILE A 211 5.65 7.63 7.79
N LYS A 212 5.71 7.96 9.09
CA LYS A 212 5.54 6.98 10.19
C LYS A 212 4.18 6.25 10.20
N ASN A 213 3.16 6.86 9.60
CA ASN A 213 1.80 6.33 9.48
C ASN A 213 1.59 5.61 8.14
N TYR A 214 2.65 5.33 7.37
CA TYR A 214 2.60 4.51 6.16
C TYR A 214 2.80 3.04 6.52
N ARG A 215 2.11 2.16 5.80
CA ARG A 215 2.35 0.72 5.79
C ARG A 215 2.36 0.25 4.34
N ASN A 216 3.52 -0.14 3.83
CA ASN A 216 3.63 -0.77 2.51
C ASN A 216 3.63 -2.28 2.72
N ILE A 217 2.50 -2.93 2.44
CA ILE A 217 2.29 -4.34 2.80
C ILE A 217 1.95 -5.21 1.60
N GLY A 218 2.51 -6.41 1.57
CA GLY A 218 2.10 -7.46 0.66
C GLY A 218 1.11 -8.40 1.31
N ILE A 219 0.17 -8.93 0.53
CA ILE A 219 -0.63 -10.07 0.95
C ILE A 219 -0.20 -11.25 0.10
N SER A 220 0.33 -12.29 0.74
CA SER A 220 0.79 -13.49 0.05
C SER A 220 0.21 -14.75 0.68
N ALA A 221 -0.06 -15.75 -0.16
CA ALA A 221 -0.71 -16.98 0.26
C ALA A 221 -0.55 -18.07 -0.81
N HIS A 222 -0.74 -19.33 -0.42
CA HIS A 222 -0.95 -20.41 -1.38
C HIS A 222 -2.31 -20.30 -2.09
N ILE A 223 -2.46 -21.04 -3.19
CA ILE A 223 -3.70 -21.12 -3.98
C ILE A 223 -4.86 -21.51 -3.06
N ASP A 224 -6.00 -20.84 -3.17
CA ASP A 224 -7.17 -21.07 -2.33
C ASP A 224 -6.99 -20.81 -0.82
N ALA A 225 -5.93 -20.18 -0.35
CA ALA A 225 -5.86 -19.72 1.05
C ALA A 225 -6.87 -18.59 1.37
N GLY A 226 -7.41 -17.94 0.33
CA GLY A 226 -8.34 -16.81 0.45
C GLY A 226 -7.63 -15.45 0.48
N LYS A 227 -6.52 -15.31 -0.23
CA LYS A 227 -5.74 -14.06 -0.41
C LYS A 227 -6.60 -12.92 -0.97
N THR A 228 -7.10 -13.06 -2.20
CA THR A 228 -7.96 -12.05 -2.85
C THR A 228 -9.19 -11.73 -2.01
N THR A 229 -9.83 -12.75 -1.42
CA THR A 229 -10.97 -12.54 -0.53
C THR A 229 -10.58 -11.70 0.69
N THR A 230 -9.40 -11.90 1.25
CA THR A 230 -8.90 -11.08 2.37
C THR A 230 -8.65 -9.65 1.92
N THR A 231 -8.01 -9.45 0.75
CA THR A 231 -7.78 -8.14 0.14
C THR A 231 -9.08 -7.36 -0.08
N GLU A 232 -10.10 -7.97 -0.68
CA GLU A 232 -11.41 -7.35 -0.91
C GLU A 232 -12.07 -6.87 0.39
N ARG A 233 -11.93 -7.66 1.46
CA ARG A 233 -12.50 -7.31 2.77
C ARG A 233 -11.77 -6.14 3.41
N ILE A 234 -10.45 -6.05 3.23
CA ILE A 234 -9.68 -4.89 3.66
C ILE A 234 -10.18 -3.64 2.93
N LEU A 235 -10.39 -3.70 1.61
CA LEU A 235 -10.92 -2.58 0.83
C LEU A 235 -12.33 -2.17 1.26
N PHE A 236 -13.17 -3.13 1.65
CA PHE A 236 -14.49 -2.86 2.22
C PHE A 236 -14.40 -2.13 3.56
N TYR A 237 -13.62 -2.66 4.52
CA TYR A 237 -13.54 -2.06 5.87
C TYR A 237 -12.84 -0.71 5.89
N THR A 238 -11.88 -0.48 4.99
CA THR A 238 -11.21 0.82 4.84
C THR A 238 -12.06 1.85 4.07
N GLY A 239 -13.24 1.45 3.59
CA GLY A 239 -14.20 2.34 2.92
C GLY A 239 -13.86 2.68 1.47
N VAL A 240 -12.88 1.99 0.86
CA VAL A 240 -12.55 2.13 -0.57
C VAL A 240 -13.67 1.52 -1.42
N ASN A 241 -14.15 0.34 -1.03
CA ASN A 241 -15.26 -0.34 -1.68
C ASN A 241 -16.53 -0.24 -0.83
N HIS A 242 -17.63 0.21 -1.44
CA HIS A 242 -18.95 0.31 -0.78
C HIS A 242 -19.78 -0.97 -0.88
N LYS A 243 -19.33 -1.94 -1.67
CA LYS A 243 -19.94 -3.26 -1.82
C LYS A 243 -18.89 -4.32 -1.59
N ILE A 244 -19.31 -5.41 -0.98
CA ILE A 244 -18.53 -6.63 -0.88
C ILE A 244 -18.55 -7.31 -2.26
N GLY A 245 -17.39 -7.43 -2.90
CA GLY A 245 -17.22 -8.32 -4.05
C GLY A 245 -17.15 -9.78 -3.60
N GLU A 246 -17.76 -10.68 -4.35
CA GLU A 246 -17.55 -12.13 -4.23
C GLU A 246 -16.69 -12.64 -5.40
N VAL A 247 -15.59 -13.29 -5.06
CA VAL A 247 -14.60 -13.84 -6.01
C VAL A 247 -15.24 -14.91 -6.90
N HIS A 248 -16.14 -15.73 -6.36
CA HIS A 248 -16.83 -16.80 -7.08
C HIS A 248 -17.82 -16.31 -8.15
N HIS A 249 -18.18 -15.02 -8.15
CA HIS A 249 -19.11 -14.43 -9.11
C HIS A 249 -18.43 -13.43 -10.07
N GLY A 250 -17.09 -13.44 -10.17
CA GLY A 250 -16.34 -12.56 -11.07
C GLY A 250 -16.43 -11.06 -10.72
N SER A 251 -16.79 -10.74 -9.47
CA SER A 251 -16.99 -9.36 -9.00
C SER A 251 -15.83 -8.83 -8.15
N ALA A 252 -14.70 -9.54 -8.11
CA ALA A 252 -13.50 -9.12 -7.40
C ALA A 252 -12.90 -7.88 -8.07
N THR A 253 -12.50 -6.92 -7.25
CA THR A 253 -11.93 -5.64 -7.69
C THR A 253 -10.45 -5.75 -8.00
N MET A 254 -9.74 -6.65 -7.30
CA MET A 254 -8.28 -6.83 -7.42
C MET A 254 -7.88 -7.77 -8.57
N ASP A 255 -8.64 -8.85 -8.78
CA ASP A 255 -8.48 -9.74 -9.94
C ASP A 255 -9.24 -9.12 -11.14
N TRP A 256 -8.63 -8.08 -11.73
CA TRP A 256 -9.25 -7.27 -12.79
C TRP A 256 -9.16 -7.94 -14.17
N MET A 257 -8.18 -8.82 -14.36
CA MET A 257 -8.03 -9.55 -15.62
C MET A 257 -9.08 -10.66 -15.71
N GLU A 258 -9.69 -10.82 -16.88
CA GLU A 258 -10.69 -11.86 -17.11
C GLU A 258 -10.11 -13.27 -16.86
N GLN A 259 -8.82 -13.47 -17.18
CA GLN A 259 -8.10 -14.71 -16.92
C GLN A 259 -7.96 -15.05 -15.44
N GLU A 260 -7.76 -14.03 -14.59
CA GLU A 260 -7.66 -14.21 -13.13
C GLU A 260 -9.01 -14.67 -12.57
N GLN A 261 -10.11 -14.08 -13.07
CA GLN A 261 -11.47 -14.42 -12.66
C GLN A 261 -11.90 -15.82 -13.14
N GLU A 262 -11.58 -16.19 -14.38
CA GLU A 262 -11.91 -17.51 -14.95
C GLU A 262 -11.17 -18.65 -14.24
N ARG A 263 -9.87 -18.44 -13.96
CA ARG A 263 -9.01 -19.48 -13.37
C ARG A 263 -9.00 -19.45 -11.83
N GLY A 264 -9.51 -18.38 -11.21
CA GLY A 264 -9.53 -18.21 -9.76
C GLY A 264 -8.14 -18.04 -9.13
N ILE A 265 -7.16 -17.54 -9.91
CA ILE A 265 -5.78 -17.30 -9.46
C ILE A 265 -5.38 -15.85 -9.72
N THR A 266 -4.57 -15.27 -8.85
CA THR A 266 -3.93 -13.98 -9.13
C THR A 266 -2.68 -14.20 -9.97
N ILE A 267 -2.60 -13.51 -11.10
CA ILE A 267 -1.54 -13.61 -12.09
C ILE A 267 -0.61 -12.41 -11.96
N THR A 268 -1.17 -11.19 -11.89
CA THR A 268 -0.38 -9.95 -11.81
C THR A 268 -0.55 -9.24 -10.48
N SER A 269 0.51 -8.63 -9.97
CA SER A 269 0.45 -7.92 -8.69
C SER A 269 -0.40 -6.64 -8.76
N ALA A 270 -1.48 -6.54 -8.00
CA ALA A 270 -2.33 -5.34 -7.98
C ALA A 270 -1.95 -4.42 -6.82
N ALA A 271 -1.69 -3.14 -7.10
CA ALA A 271 -1.36 -2.14 -6.08
C ALA A 271 -2.56 -1.21 -5.80
N THR A 272 -2.98 -1.10 -4.54
CA THR A 272 -4.06 -0.20 -4.12
C THR A 272 -3.71 0.51 -2.82
N THR A 273 -4.04 1.79 -2.72
CA THR A 273 -3.95 2.54 -1.46
C THR A 273 -5.31 2.62 -0.75
N CYS A 274 -5.31 2.36 0.55
CA CYS A 274 -6.45 2.55 1.44
C CYS A 274 -6.04 3.24 2.76
N PHE A 275 -7.02 3.63 3.57
CA PHE A 275 -6.79 4.33 4.83
C PHE A 275 -7.47 3.61 5.99
N TRP A 276 -6.77 3.50 7.13
CA TRP A 276 -7.27 2.80 8.31
C TRP A 276 -7.01 3.62 9.58
N SER A 277 -8.05 3.83 10.39
CA SER A 277 -7.99 4.51 11.70
C SER A 277 -8.13 3.54 12.88
N GLY A 278 -8.15 2.24 12.60
CA GLY A 278 -8.42 1.20 13.59
C GLY A 278 -9.91 0.83 13.65
N MET A 279 -10.21 -0.40 14.05
CA MET A 279 -11.59 -0.90 14.09
C MET A 279 -12.51 -0.13 15.06
N LYS A 280 -11.94 0.60 16.02
CA LYS A 280 -12.64 1.49 16.96
C LYS A 280 -12.21 2.96 16.82
N ASN A 281 -11.58 3.34 15.71
CA ASN A 281 -10.96 4.66 15.52
C ASN A 281 -9.94 4.99 16.63
N GLN A 282 -9.19 3.98 17.09
CA GLN A 282 -8.21 4.14 18.17
C GLN A 282 -6.84 4.66 17.71
N PHE A 283 -6.59 4.66 16.39
CA PHE A 283 -5.33 5.14 15.82
C PHE A 283 -5.55 6.44 15.05
N ASP A 284 -4.46 7.20 14.90
CA ASP A 284 -4.40 8.23 13.86
C ASP A 284 -4.65 7.59 12.49
N LEU A 285 -5.05 8.38 11.49
CA LEU A 285 -5.27 7.86 10.15
C LEU A 285 -3.94 7.34 9.56
N HIS A 286 -3.89 6.05 9.27
CA HIS A 286 -2.77 5.39 8.59
C HIS A 286 -3.08 5.20 7.11
N ARG A 287 -2.05 5.36 6.28
CA ARG A 287 -2.10 5.05 4.85
C ARG A 287 -1.51 3.66 4.66
N ILE A 288 -2.28 2.76 4.07
CA ILE A 288 -1.86 1.40 3.78
C ILE A 288 -1.80 1.26 2.26
N ASN A 289 -0.61 0.97 1.72
CA ASN A 289 -0.42 0.60 0.34
C ASN A 289 -0.33 -0.92 0.29
N ILE A 290 -1.30 -1.55 -0.36
CA ILE A 290 -1.41 -3.01 -0.48
C ILE A 290 -0.92 -3.42 -1.85
N ILE A 291 -0.01 -4.40 -1.90
CA ILE A 291 0.34 -5.15 -3.11
C ILE A 291 -0.18 -6.58 -2.96
N ASP A 292 -1.13 -6.96 -3.81
CA ASP A 292 -1.66 -8.32 -3.81
C ASP A 292 -0.76 -9.22 -4.66
N THR A 293 -0.03 -10.17 -4.06
CA THR A 293 1.04 -10.92 -4.75
C THR A 293 0.55 -12.28 -5.25
N PRO A 294 0.95 -12.77 -6.44
CA PRO A 294 0.55 -14.10 -6.91
C PRO A 294 0.87 -15.23 -5.90
N GLY A 295 0.03 -16.26 -5.88
CA GLY A 295 0.24 -17.45 -5.02
C GLY A 295 0.72 -18.70 -5.78
N HIS A 296 0.96 -18.57 -7.09
CA HIS A 296 1.34 -19.67 -7.98
C HIS A 296 2.84 -19.63 -8.29
N VAL A 297 3.46 -20.81 -8.41
CA VAL A 297 4.92 -20.96 -8.64
C VAL A 297 5.40 -20.39 -9.97
N ASP A 298 4.57 -20.46 -11.01
CA ASP A 298 4.88 -19.91 -12.34
C ASP A 298 5.00 -18.37 -12.36
N PHE A 299 4.50 -17.69 -11.31
CA PHE A 299 4.61 -16.23 -11.13
C PHE A 299 5.55 -15.85 -10.00
N THR A 300 6.52 -16.70 -9.67
CA THR A 300 7.56 -16.46 -8.65
C THR A 300 8.25 -15.11 -8.81
N ILE A 301 8.46 -14.65 -10.05
CA ILE A 301 9.12 -13.38 -10.34
C ILE A 301 8.25 -12.19 -9.92
N GLU A 302 6.93 -12.26 -10.08
CA GLU A 302 6.02 -11.23 -9.56
C GLU A 302 6.05 -11.19 -8.02
N VAL A 303 6.22 -12.35 -7.37
CA VAL A 303 6.38 -12.41 -5.91
C VAL A 303 7.72 -11.83 -5.48
N GLU A 304 8.84 -12.16 -6.15
CA GLU A 304 10.15 -11.58 -5.83
C GLU A 304 10.18 -10.06 -6.01
N ARG A 305 9.62 -9.57 -7.14
CA ARG A 305 9.45 -8.13 -7.39
C ARG A 305 8.67 -7.49 -6.25
N SER A 306 7.51 -8.08 -5.91
CA SER A 306 6.63 -7.58 -4.85
C SER A 306 7.34 -7.53 -3.51
N MET A 307 7.92 -8.63 -3.04
CA MET A 307 8.54 -8.74 -1.71
C MET A 307 9.64 -7.71 -1.49
N ARG A 308 10.40 -7.36 -2.53
CA ARG A 308 11.46 -6.36 -2.44
C ARG A 308 10.96 -4.91 -2.30
N ILE A 309 9.77 -4.62 -2.81
CA ILE A 309 9.16 -3.28 -2.72
C ILE A 309 8.39 -3.12 -1.41
N LEU A 310 8.11 -4.19 -0.70
CA LEU A 310 7.27 -4.17 0.48
C LEU A 310 8.10 -3.89 1.72
N ASP A 311 7.53 -3.14 2.66
CA ASP A 311 8.14 -3.00 3.98
C ASP A 311 7.73 -4.17 4.86
N GLY A 312 6.49 -4.68 4.73
CA GLY A 312 6.04 -5.85 5.47
C GLY A 312 5.11 -6.76 4.69
N ALA A 313 4.82 -7.94 5.22
CA ALA A 313 3.95 -8.92 4.58
C ALA A 313 2.90 -9.52 5.52
N ILE A 314 1.73 -9.82 4.97
CA ILE A 314 0.70 -10.65 5.59
C ILE A 314 0.75 -12.01 4.90
N MET A 315 1.19 -13.02 5.63
CA MET A 315 1.21 -14.40 5.17
C MET A 315 -0.12 -15.07 5.53
N VAL A 316 -0.95 -15.35 4.52
CA VAL A 316 -2.28 -15.94 4.72
C VAL A 316 -2.21 -17.46 4.61
N TYR A 317 -2.71 -18.15 5.62
CA TYR A 317 -2.75 -19.61 5.70
C TYR A 317 -4.19 -20.11 5.81
N CYS A 318 -4.49 -21.23 5.17
CA CYS A 318 -5.77 -21.90 5.32
C CYS A 318 -5.80 -22.68 6.65
N ALA A 319 -6.83 -22.49 7.48
CA ALA A 319 -6.99 -23.23 8.74
C ALA A 319 -7.11 -24.75 8.57
N VAL A 320 -7.46 -25.22 7.37
CA VAL A 320 -7.58 -26.65 7.03
C VAL A 320 -6.27 -27.16 6.41
N GLY A 321 -5.78 -26.48 5.37
CA GLY A 321 -4.61 -26.91 4.60
C GLY A 321 -3.26 -26.59 5.26
N GLY A 322 -3.22 -25.62 6.18
CA GLY A 322 -2.02 -25.17 6.87
C GLY A 322 -0.93 -24.65 5.93
N VAL A 323 0.31 -25.09 6.16
CA VAL A 323 1.49 -24.74 5.38
C VAL A 323 1.65 -25.73 4.22
N GLN A 324 1.54 -25.18 3.01
CA GLN A 324 1.68 -25.87 1.72
C GLN A 324 3.05 -25.56 1.08
N PRO A 325 3.53 -26.35 0.11
CA PRO A 325 4.84 -26.11 -0.54
C PRO A 325 4.98 -24.71 -1.14
N GLN A 326 3.89 -24.18 -1.73
CA GLN A 326 3.87 -22.82 -2.26
C GLN A 326 4.01 -21.77 -1.15
N SER A 327 3.55 -22.08 0.06
CA SER A 327 3.78 -21.19 1.21
C SER A 327 5.26 -21.18 1.62
N GLU A 328 5.99 -22.29 1.45
CA GLU A 328 7.42 -22.37 1.76
C GLU A 328 8.27 -21.57 0.78
N THR A 329 7.97 -21.65 -0.52
CA THR A 329 8.68 -20.87 -1.55
C THR A 329 8.54 -19.36 -1.31
N VAL A 330 7.32 -18.89 -1.07
CA VAL A 330 7.06 -17.49 -0.67
C VAL A 330 7.76 -17.14 0.64
N TRP A 331 7.80 -18.06 1.61
CA TRP A 331 8.50 -17.85 2.88
C TRP A 331 10.01 -17.68 2.69
N ARG A 332 10.64 -18.51 1.85
CA ARG A 332 12.05 -18.43 1.48
C ARG A 332 12.34 -17.08 0.80
N GLN A 333 11.47 -16.62 -0.09
CA GLN A 333 11.59 -15.30 -0.72
C GLN A 333 11.49 -14.15 0.29
N ALA A 334 10.54 -14.21 1.21
CA ALA A 334 10.43 -13.21 2.27
C ALA A 334 11.65 -13.21 3.21
N ASN A 335 12.26 -14.38 3.47
CA ASN A 335 13.53 -14.49 4.21
C ASN A 335 14.70 -13.88 3.42
N LYS A 336 14.81 -14.16 2.13
CA LYS A 336 15.86 -13.63 1.24
C LYS A 336 15.91 -12.10 1.28
N TYR A 337 14.75 -11.43 1.34
CA TYR A 337 14.65 -9.98 1.40
C TYR A 337 14.41 -9.43 2.81
N ASN A 338 14.58 -10.24 3.86
CA ASN A 338 14.38 -9.85 5.26
C ASN A 338 13.07 -9.08 5.51
N VAL A 339 11.95 -9.53 4.95
CA VAL A 339 10.65 -8.82 5.06
C VAL A 339 9.93 -9.18 6.37
N PRO A 340 9.71 -8.22 7.30
CA PRO A 340 8.86 -8.38 8.48
C PRO A 340 7.46 -8.84 8.13
N ARG A 341 6.93 -9.79 8.91
CA ARG A 341 5.67 -10.43 8.54
C ARG A 341 4.80 -10.81 9.72
N ILE A 342 3.49 -10.83 9.46
CA ILE A 342 2.48 -11.41 10.34
C ILE A 342 1.82 -12.59 9.63
N ALA A 343 1.34 -13.56 10.39
CA ALA A 343 0.56 -14.68 9.88
C ALA A 343 -0.94 -14.46 10.13
N PHE A 344 -1.77 -14.73 9.13
CA PHE A 344 -3.23 -14.72 9.24
C PHE A 344 -3.79 -16.09 8.89
N VAL A 345 -4.28 -16.81 9.91
CA VAL A 345 -4.96 -18.09 9.73
C VAL A 345 -6.42 -17.84 9.35
N ASN A 346 -6.69 -17.96 8.06
CA ASN A 346 -7.98 -17.71 7.42
C ASN A 346 -8.82 -18.99 7.33
N LYS A 347 -10.08 -18.87 6.91
CA LYS A 347 -11.03 -19.99 6.72
C LYS A 347 -11.30 -20.79 8.01
N MET A 348 -11.27 -20.13 9.16
CA MET A 348 -11.64 -20.75 10.45
C MET A 348 -13.08 -21.30 10.49
N ASP A 349 -13.91 -20.93 9.51
CA ASP A 349 -15.29 -21.37 9.33
C ASP A 349 -15.44 -22.70 8.56
N ARG A 350 -14.37 -23.22 7.96
CA ARG A 350 -14.40 -24.46 7.18
C ARG A 350 -14.35 -25.70 8.07
N ILE A 351 -14.92 -26.81 7.59
CA ILE A 351 -14.83 -28.13 8.24
C ILE A 351 -13.36 -28.57 8.25
N GLY A 352 -12.87 -29.10 9.37
CA GLY A 352 -11.47 -29.45 9.57
C GLY A 352 -10.58 -28.27 9.95
N ALA A 353 -11.13 -27.08 10.25
CA ALA A 353 -10.33 -25.93 10.65
C ALA A 353 -9.63 -26.17 12.00
N ASN A 354 -8.29 -26.11 12.00
CA ASN A 354 -7.48 -26.33 13.18
C ASN A 354 -6.35 -25.29 13.29
N TYR A 355 -6.58 -24.29 14.14
CA TYR A 355 -5.64 -23.18 14.36
C TYR A 355 -4.29 -23.62 14.93
N PHE A 356 -4.29 -24.50 15.94
CA PHE A 356 -3.06 -24.93 16.59
C PHE A 356 -2.20 -25.83 15.69
N ASN A 357 -2.82 -26.61 14.81
CA ASN A 357 -2.09 -27.36 13.78
C ASN A 357 -1.36 -26.42 12.81
N VAL A 358 -1.97 -25.30 12.41
CA VAL A 358 -1.27 -24.31 11.56
C VAL A 358 -0.09 -23.70 12.31
N ILE A 359 -0.23 -23.32 13.58
CA ILE A 359 0.89 -22.81 14.41
C ILE A 359 2.02 -23.85 14.49
N HIS A 360 1.68 -25.12 14.72
CA HIS A 360 2.64 -26.21 14.73
C HIS A 360 3.39 -26.29 13.39
N GLN A 361 2.66 -26.28 12.27
CA GLN A 361 3.26 -26.33 10.94
C GLN A 361 4.14 -25.11 10.63
N LEU A 362 3.76 -23.90 11.05
CA LEU A 362 4.62 -22.72 10.91
C LEU A 362 5.97 -22.92 11.62
N LYS A 363 5.93 -23.48 12.83
CA LYS A 363 7.15 -23.73 13.60
C LYS A 363 8.04 -24.80 12.97
N TYR A 364 7.46 -25.93 12.55
CA TYR A 364 8.25 -27.08 12.11
C TYR A 364 8.60 -27.07 10.62
N LYS A 365 7.66 -26.67 9.74
CA LYS A 365 7.90 -26.65 8.30
C LYS A 365 8.68 -25.41 7.85
N LEU A 366 8.33 -24.24 8.38
CA LEU A 366 8.95 -22.97 7.98
C LEU A 366 10.11 -22.54 8.89
N SER A 367 10.39 -23.33 9.93
CA SER A 367 11.32 -22.96 11.01
C SER A 367 11.05 -21.57 11.60
N ALA A 368 9.78 -21.15 11.61
CA ALA A 368 9.36 -19.86 12.11
C ALA A 368 9.25 -19.86 13.64
N ASN A 369 9.24 -18.68 14.25
CA ASN A 369 8.84 -18.49 15.64
C ASN A 369 7.43 -17.85 15.73
N PRO A 370 6.35 -18.64 15.57
CA PRO A 370 4.99 -18.11 15.57
C PRO A 370 4.53 -17.74 16.98
N ILE A 371 4.09 -16.49 17.17
CA ILE A 371 3.58 -15.97 18.45
C ILE A 371 2.08 -15.67 18.31
N PRO A 372 1.18 -16.51 18.84
CA PRO A 372 -0.26 -16.25 18.80
C PRO A 372 -0.62 -14.97 19.56
N ILE A 373 -1.17 -13.98 18.86
CA ILE A 373 -1.74 -12.76 19.48
C ILE A 373 -3.27 -12.84 19.58
N HIS A 374 -3.88 -13.71 18.77
CA HIS A 374 -5.30 -14.04 18.83
C HIS A 374 -5.53 -15.55 19.01
N LEU A 375 -6.60 -15.92 19.71
CA LEU A 375 -7.13 -17.29 19.74
C LEU A 375 -8.54 -17.34 19.15
N PRO A 376 -8.93 -18.39 18.41
CA PRO A 376 -10.29 -18.52 17.91
C PRO A 376 -11.29 -18.93 19.01
N ILE A 377 -12.52 -18.44 18.92
CA ILE A 377 -13.64 -18.89 19.77
C ILE A 377 -14.54 -19.81 18.93
N GLY A 378 -14.39 -21.12 19.18
CA GLY A 378 -14.98 -22.17 18.35
C GLY A 378 -14.21 -22.38 17.05
N ASN A 379 -14.61 -23.41 16.30
CA ASN A 379 -14.07 -23.78 15.00
C ASN A 379 -15.21 -24.12 14.03
N GLU A 380 -14.90 -24.17 12.73
CA GLU A 380 -15.83 -24.55 11.68
C GLU A 380 -17.13 -23.70 11.73
N LYS A 381 -18.30 -24.34 11.66
CA LYS A 381 -19.59 -23.66 11.78
C LYS A 381 -19.78 -22.92 13.11
N ASN A 382 -19.08 -23.35 14.18
CA ASN A 382 -19.16 -22.77 15.51
C ASN A 382 -18.20 -21.60 15.71
N PHE A 383 -17.40 -21.24 14.69
CA PHE A 383 -16.49 -20.08 14.76
C PHE A 383 -17.27 -18.77 14.96
N SER A 384 -17.21 -18.25 16.18
CA SER A 384 -18.08 -17.17 16.65
C SER A 384 -17.35 -15.83 16.78
N GLY A 385 -16.07 -15.86 17.17
CA GLY A 385 -15.23 -14.68 17.41
C GLY A 385 -13.77 -15.05 17.67
N ILE A 386 -13.00 -14.12 18.22
CA ILE A 386 -11.60 -14.35 18.62
C ILE A 386 -11.34 -13.79 20.02
N ILE A 387 -10.27 -14.21 20.68
CA ILE A 387 -9.76 -13.65 21.93
C ILE A 387 -8.54 -12.81 21.60
N ASP A 388 -8.55 -11.55 22.04
CA ASP A 388 -7.37 -10.67 22.06
C ASP A 388 -6.55 -11.00 23.30
N LEU A 389 -5.41 -11.66 23.10
CA LEU A 389 -4.54 -12.12 24.19
C LEU A 389 -3.79 -10.97 24.86
N ILE A 390 -3.70 -9.78 24.25
CA ILE A 390 -3.03 -8.63 24.86
C ILE A 390 -4.00 -7.92 25.80
N LYS A 391 -5.24 -7.70 25.35
CA LYS A 391 -6.30 -7.08 26.17
C LYS A 391 -6.99 -8.06 27.12
N MET A 392 -6.74 -9.36 26.95
CA MET A 392 -7.42 -10.46 27.64
C MET A 392 -8.96 -10.35 27.56
N LYS A 393 -9.48 -10.14 26.35
CA LYS A 393 -10.93 -10.02 26.10
C LYS A 393 -11.36 -10.74 24.82
N ALA A 394 -12.58 -11.27 24.82
CA ALA A 394 -13.21 -11.84 23.64
C ALA A 394 -13.78 -10.73 22.74
N ILE A 395 -13.51 -10.81 21.44
CA ILE A 395 -14.01 -9.94 20.39
C ILE A 395 -15.02 -10.71 19.53
N TYR A 396 -16.20 -10.12 19.40
CA TYR A 396 -17.25 -10.60 18.53
C TYR A 396 -17.65 -9.51 17.54
N TRP A 397 -18.12 -9.92 16.37
CA TRP A 397 -18.56 -9.03 15.31
C TRP A 397 -20.05 -9.13 15.09
N ASN A 398 -20.65 -7.99 14.75
CA ASN A 398 -22.04 -7.96 14.34
C ASN A 398 -22.17 -8.55 12.93
N ILE A 399 -23.08 -9.51 12.78
CA ILE A 399 -23.32 -10.18 11.49
C ILE A 399 -24.16 -9.27 10.58
N VAL A 400 -25.05 -8.45 11.16
CA VAL A 400 -26.03 -7.63 10.42
C VAL A 400 -25.35 -6.56 9.57
N ASP A 401 -24.28 -5.97 10.08
CA ASP A 401 -23.51 -4.93 9.38
C ASP A 401 -22.26 -5.51 8.69
N GLN A 402 -22.21 -6.82 8.48
CA GLN A 402 -21.09 -7.50 7.83
C GLN A 402 -19.75 -7.26 8.55
N GLY A 403 -19.79 -7.18 9.88
CA GLY A 403 -18.62 -7.06 10.74
C GLY A 403 -18.07 -5.64 10.87
N VAL A 404 -18.78 -4.60 10.44
CA VAL A 404 -18.31 -3.22 10.62
C VAL A 404 -18.20 -2.86 12.10
N THR A 405 -19.12 -3.33 12.94
CA THR A 405 -19.05 -3.11 14.40
C THR A 405 -18.60 -4.37 15.15
N CYS A 406 -17.76 -4.15 16.16
CA CYS A 406 -17.30 -5.19 17.08
C CYS A 406 -17.61 -4.83 18.54
N PHE A 407 -17.80 -5.85 19.38
CA PHE A 407 -18.02 -5.70 20.81
C PHE A 407 -17.10 -6.63 21.60
N TYR A 408 -16.63 -6.12 22.74
CA TYR A 408 -15.78 -6.87 23.65
C TYR A 408 -16.63 -7.52 24.74
N LYS A 409 -16.31 -8.76 25.08
CA LYS A 409 -16.89 -9.51 26.19
C LYS A 409 -15.78 -10.15 27.02
N GLU A 410 -16.15 -10.67 28.18
CA GLU A 410 -15.28 -11.55 28.95
C GLU A 410 -15.00 -12.84 28.17
N ILE A 411 -13.84 -13.43 28.43
CA ILE A 411 -13.42 -14.68 27.79
C ILE A 411 -14.33 -15.81 28.31
N PRO A 412 -14.85 -16.69 27.43
CA PRO A 412 -15.62 -17.86 27.85
C PRO A 412 -14.83 -18.72 28.85
N ASN A 413 -15.47 -19.18 29.93
CA ASN A 413 -14.80 -19.92 31.00
C ASN A 413 -13.98 -21.12 30.51
N GLU A 414 -14.50 -21.85 29.52
CA GLU A 414 -13.85 -23.01 28.89
C GLU A 414 -12.51 -22.67 28.22
N LEU A 415 -12.33 -21.43 27.77
CA LEU A 415 -11.12 -20.97 27.07
C LEU A 415 -10.22 -20.12 27.97
N ASN A 416 -10.61 -19.86 29.22
CA ASN A 416 -9.89 -18.93 30.09
C ASN A 416 -8.49 -19.46 30.47
N GLU A 417 -8.39 -20.74 30.86
CA GLU A 417 -7.09 -21.37 31.18
C GLU A 417 -6.16 -21.37 29.96
N LEU A 418 -6.69 -21.68 28.79
CA LEU A 418 -5.96 -21.67 27.53
C LEU A 418 -5.48 -20.25 27.17
N ALA A 419 -6.33 -19.24 27.36
CA ALA A 419 -5.99 -17.85 27.11
C ALA A 419 -4.90 -17.34 28.06
N ILE A 420 -4.96 -17.68 29.35
CA ILE A 420 -3.92 -17.34 30.33
C ILE A 420 -2.59 -17.97 29.94
N LYS A 421 -2.59 -19.25 29.57
CA LYS A 421 -1.38 -19.95 29.12
C LYS A 421 -0.74 -19.28 27.91
N TRP A 422 -1.52 -18.95 26.88
CA TRP A 422 -0.97 -18.32 25.68
C TRP A 422 -0.62 -16.83 25.88
N ASN A 423 -1.32 -16.13 26.76
CA ASN A 423 -0.94 -14.78 27.19
C ASN A 423 0.42 -14.78 27.89
N GLN A 424 0.68 -15.76 28.77
CA GLN A 424 1.98 -15.92 29.42
C GLN A 424 3.11 -16.13 28.40
N ASN A 425 2.91 -17.06 27.45
CA ASN A 425 3.87 -17.28 26.36
C ASN A 425 4.11 -16.00 25.52
N LEU A 426 3.05 -15.23 25.27
CA LEU A 426 3.12 -13.97 24.52
C LEU A 426 3.90 -12.89 25.30
N ILE A 427 3.71 -12.81 26.62
CA ILE A 427 4.43 -11.89 27.49
C ILE A 427 5.92 -12.25 27.51
N GLU A 428 6.26 -13.52 27.69
CA GLU A 428 7.65 -14.01 27.65
C GLU A 428 8.32 -13.67 26.32
N ALA A 429 7.62 -13.91 25.20
CA ALA A 429 8.11 -13.52 23.88
C ALA A 429 8.25 -11.99 23.72
N SER A 430 7.45 -11.17 24.41
CA SER A 430 7.54 -9.72 24.27
C SER A 430 8.76 -9.11 24.98
N VAL A 431 9.30 -9.79 26.00
CA VAL A 431 10.43 -9.27 26.79
C VAL A 431 11.78 -9.81 26.38
N GLU A 432 11.80 -10.97 25.73
CA GLU A 432 12.99 -11.57 25.15
C GLU A 432 13.71 -10.56 24.24
N ASN A 433 15.04 -10.52 24.31
CA ASN A 433 15.92 -9.60 23.58
C ASN A 433 15.79 -8.11 23.94
N SER A 434 15.11 -7.76 25.04
CA SER A 434 15.13 -6.41 25.62
C SER A 434 15.44 -6.44 27.11
N GLU A 435 16.66 -5.99 27.48
CA GLU A 435 17.08 -5.91 28.90
C GLU A 435 16.12 -5.05 29.73
N MET A 436 15.71 -3.89 29.18
CA MET A 436 14.77 -2.98 29.83
C MET A 436 13.41 -3.63 30.10
N LEU A 437 12.84 -4.35 29.13
CA LEU A 437 11.55 -5.01 29.32
C LEU A 437 11.67 -6.25 30.22
N THR A 438 12.80 -6.96 30.16
CA THR A 438 13.10 -8.11 31.02
C THR A 438 13.19 -7.69 32.49
N GLU A 439 13.95 -6.64 32.79
CA GLU A 439 14.05 -6.08 34.15
C GLU A 439 12.67 -5.64 34.66
N LYS A 440 11.90 -4.95 33.80
CA LYS A 440 10.55 -4.53 34.13
C LYS A 440 9.61 -5.70 34.37
N TYR A 441 9.74 -6.81 33.67
CA TYR A 441 8.94 -8.01 33.87
C TYR A 441 9.24 -8.74 35.17
N LEU A 442 10.51 -8.75 35.60
CA LEU A 442 10.93 -9.34 36.87
C LEU A 442 10.48 -8.51 38.09
N ASN A 443 10.48 -7.18 37.94
CA ASN A 443 10.24 -6.26 39.06
C ASN A 443 8.79 -5.71 39.11
N ASP A 444 8.15 -5.50 37.95
CA ASP A 444 6.86 -4.82 37.78
C ASP A 444 5.91 -5.59 36.84
N ARG A 445 4.64 -5.14 36.76
CA ARG A 445 3.70 -5.63 35.74
C ARG A 445 3.87 -4.86 34.44
N LEU A 446 4.05 -5.57 33.33
CA LEU A 446 4.07 -4.97 32.00
C LEU A 446 2.69 -4.41 31.62
N THR A 447 2.70 -3.22 31.01
CA THR A 447 1.49 -2.63 30.44
C THR A 447 1.24 -3.17 29.03
N GLU A 448 0.01 -3.05 28.51
CA GLU A 448 -0.28 -3.44 27.13
C GLU A 448 0.63 -2.73 26.11
N LYS A 449 1.08 -1.50 26.41
CA LYS A 449 1.97 -0.74 25.54
C LYS A 449 3.37 -1.33 25.52
N ASP A 450 3.87 -1.78 26.68
CA ASP A 450 5.18 -2.42 26.79
C ASP A 450 5.20 -3.72 25.98
N ILE A 451 4.15 -4.54 26.13
CA ILE A 451 3.99 -5.81 25.39
C ILE A 451 3.97 -5.55 23.88
N ARG A 452 3.14 -4.61 23.42
CA ARG A 452 3.07 -4.26 21.98
C ARG A 452 4.41 -3.76 21.44
N GLN A 453 5.13 -2.95 22.22
CA GLN A 453 6.43 -2.42 21.82
C GLN A 453 7.48 -3.52 21.72
N GLY A 454 7.55 -4.41 22.70
CA GLY A 454 8.46 -5.55 22.70
C GLY A 454 8.23 -6.48 21.51
N LEU A 455 6.96 -6.85 21.27
CA LEU A 455 6.59 -7.65 20.10
C LEU A 455 6.96 -6.93 18.79
N ARG A 456 6.67 -5.63 18.66
CA ARG A 456 6.99 -4.85 17.44
C ARG A 456 8.48 -4.88 17.15
N LEU A 457 9.35 -4.65 18.14
CA LEU A 457 10.80 -4.64 17.94
C LEU A 457 11.29 -5.96 17.34
N ARG A 458 10.84 -7.09 17.91
CA ARG A 458 11.19 -8.43 17.43
C ARG A 458 10.62 -8.76 16.05
N VAL A 459 9.44 -8.22 15.72
CA VAL A 459 8.85 -8.34 14.37
C VAL A 459 9.69 -7.60 13.34
N LEU A 460 10.11 -6.38 13.64
CA LEU A 460 10.96 -5.58 12.75
C LEU A 460 12.31 -6.27 12.50
N GLN A 461 12.80 -7.04 13.46
CA GLN A 461 14.03 -7.84 13.36
C GLN A 461 13.82 -9.23 12.73
N ASN A 462 12.61 -9.57 12.28
CA ASN A 462 12.25 -10.90 11.76
C ASN A 462 12.45 -12.07 12.73
N GLU A 463 12.50 -11.83 14.04
CA GLU A 463 12.72 -12.88 15.04
C GLU A 463 11.44 -13.65 15.36
N ILE A 464 10.29 -12.99 15.29
CA ILE A 464 8.98 -13.54 15.63
C ILE A 464 7.94 -13.23 14.57
N VAL A 465 6.91 -14.05 14.52
CA VAL A 465 5.81 -13.93 13.56
C VAL A 465 4.48 -13.91 14.32
N PRO A 466 3.88 -12.73 14.56
CA PRO A 466 2.59 -12.61 15.21
C PRO A 466 1.52 -13.35 14.42
N VAL A 467 0.77 -14.22 15.07
CA VAL A 467 -0.29 -15.03 14.46
C VAL A 467 -1.66 -14.49 14.85
N THR A 468 -2.41 -14.12 13.83
CA THR A 468 -3.82 -13.72 13.90
C THR A 468 -4.70 -14.79 13.26
N CYS A 469 -5.99 -14.79 13.56
CA CYS A 469 -6.94 -15.73 12.96
C CYS A 469 -8.29 -15.07 12.63
N GLY A 470 -9.01 -15.67 11.69
CA GLY A 470 -10.31 -15.15 11.27
C GLY A 470 -10.96 -15.93 10.14
N SER A 471 -12.05 -15.38 9.64
CA SER A 471 -12.71 -15.87 8.43
C SER A 471 -13.05 -14.67 7.54
N ALA A 472 -12.34 -14.57 6.42
CA ALA A 472 -12.62 -13.55 5.42
C ALA A 472 -13.99 -13.74 4.75
N PHE A 473 -14.49 -14.98 4.70
CA PHE A 473 -15.82 -15.27 4.18
C PHE A 473 -16.93 -14.84 5.15
N LYS A 474 -16.75 -15.09 6.45
CA LYS A 474 -17.72 -14.74 7.49
C LYS A 474 -17.56 -13.35 8.08
N ASN A 475 -16.66 -12.52 7.53
CA ASN A 475 -16.47 -11.12 7.95
C ASN A 475 -16.00 -10.95 9.40
N LYS A 476 -15.16 -11.88 9.89
CA LYS A 476 -14.67 -11.88 11.28
C LYS A 476 -13.14 -11.93 11.32
N GLY A 477 -12.52 -11.09 12.14
CA GLY A 477 -11.08 -11.13 12.44
C GLY A 477 -10.18 -10.28 11.53
N ILE A 478 -10.66 -9.85 10.35
CA ILE A 478 -9.87 -9.03 9.40
C ILE A 478 -9.55 -7.65 9.97
N GLN A 479 -10.50 -7.06 10.69
CA GLN A 479 -10.36 -5.76 11.33
C GLN A 479 -9.28 -5.80 12.42
N SER A 480 -9.27 -6.85 13.23
CA SER A 480 -8.20 -7.07 14.24
C SER A 480 -6.85 -7.37 13.59
N MET A 481 -6.84 -8.03 12.43
CA MET A 481 -5.61 -8.22 11.65
C MET A 481 -5.10 -6.87 11.09
N LEU A 482 -5.98 -5.98 10.60
CA LEU A 482 -5.59 -4.63 10.17
C LEU A 482 -5.05 -3.77 11.33
N ASP A 483 -5.58 -3.94 12.53
CA ASP A 483 -5.01 -3.30 13.71
C ASP A 483 -3.60 -3.85 14.00
N ALA A 484 -3.38 -5.17 13.89
CA ALA A 484 -2.06 -5.79 14.01
C ALA A 484 -1.06 -5.32 12.94
N VAL A 485 -1.52 -5.03 11.71
CA VAL A 485 -0.69 -4.40 10.66
C VAL A 485 -0.16 -3.04 11.12
N ILE A 486 -1.01 -2.19 11.71
CA ILE A 486 -0.57 -0.89 12.22
C ILE A 486 0.41 -1.10 13.39
N GLU A 487 0.09 -2.00 14.32
CA GLU A 487 0.85 -2.20 15.55
C GLU A 487 2.24 -2.82 15.30
N TYR A 488 2.35 -3.84 14.43
CA TYR A 488 3.56 -4.66 14.33
C TYR A 488 4.34 -4.50 13.02
N LEU A 489 3.68 -4.27 11.88
CA LEU A 489 4.39 -4.15 10.61
C LEU A 489 5.12 -2.80 10.48
N PRO A 490 6.25 -2.77 9.75
CA PRO A 490 7.09 -1.58 9.59
C PRO A 490 6.39 -0.44 8.84
N SER A 491 6.80 0.77 9.20
CA SER A 491 6.73 1.94 8.34
C SER A 491 7.99 2.03 7.47
N PRO A 492 7.99 2.84 6.39
CA PRO A 492 9.19 3.05 5.57
C PRO A 492 10.41 3.60 6.36
N ILE A 493 10.19 4.22 7.52
CA ILE A 493 11.30 4.67 8.38
C ILE A 493 12.00 3.47 9.04
N ASP A 494 11.25 2.40 9.33
CA ASP A 494 11.78 1.26 10.08
C ASP A 494 12.67 0.36 9.19
N THR A 495 12.54 0.43 7.86
CA THR A 495 13.25 -0.40 6.87
C THR A 495 14.40 0.30 6.15
N THR A 496 14.53 1.62 6.27
CA THR A 496 15.46 2.44 5.45
C THR A 496 16.94 2.36 5.86
N ASN A 497 17.34 1.38 6.65
CA ASN A 497 18.74 1.20 7.09
C ASN A 497 19.65 0.55 6.03
N ASP A 498 19.09 -0.11 5.00
CA ASP A 498 19.88 -0.89 4.02
C ASP A 498 20.31 -0.11 2.76
N ILE A 499 19.98 1.18 2.63
CA ILE A 499 20.56 2.03 1.58
C ILE A 499 21.80 2.71 2.16
N GLU A 500 22.98 2.27 1.75
CA GLU A 500 24.28 2.86 2.13
C GLU A 500 24.20 4.39 2.28
N LYS A 501 24.38 4.86 3.52
CA LYS A 501 24.69 6.26 3.89
C LYS A 501 23.91 7.35 3.10
N ILE A 502 22.59 7.23 2.97
CA ILE A 502 21.80 8.45 2.77
C ILE A 502 21.68 9.13 4.14
N ASP A 503 22.52 10.15 4.34
CA ASP A 503 22.58 10.98 5.54
C ASP A 503 21.18 11.53 5.90
N GLN A 504 20.53 10.89 6.88
CA GLN A 504 19.17 11.20 7.34
C GLN A 504 19.06 12.62 7.93
N ASN A 505 20.18 13.31 8.17
CA ASN A 505 20.22 14.70 8.67
C ASN A 505 20.08 15.76 7.56
N LYS A 506 20.02 15.40 6.27
CA LYS A 506 19.75 16.37 5.20
C LYS A 506 18.25 16.57 5.01
N ILE A 507 17.81 17.83 5.19
CA ILE A 507 16.44 18.33 4.96
C ILE A 507 15.94 18.06 3.51
N TYR A 508 16.86 17.76 2.58
CA TYR A 508 16.57 17.32 1.22
C TYR A 508 17.41 16.09 0.88
N THR A 509 16.78 14.92 0.88
CA THR A 509 17.35 13.72 0.26
C THR A 509 17.08 13.76 -1.25
N PRO A 510 18.09 13.47 -2.11
CA PRO A 510 17.88 13.38 -3.55
C PRO A 510 16.81 12.35 -3.91
N PHE A 511 16.12 12.53 -5.03
CA PHE A 511 15.12 11.56 -5.48
C PHE A 511 15.75 10.20 -5.81
N SER A 512 15.18 9.13 -5.28
CA SER A 512 15.44 7.76 -5.73
C SER A 512 14.17 6.92 -5.67
N ALA A 513 13.92 6.16 -6.74
CA ALA A 513 12.78 5.29 -6.88
C ALA A 513 13.13 4.03 -7.68
N LEU A 514 12.44 2.93 -7.40
CA LEU A 514 12.55 1.67 -8.14
C LEU A 514 11.29 1.46 -8.97
N ALA A 515 11.45 1.33 -10.28
CA ALA A 515 10.39 0.86 -11.15
C ALA A 515 10.24 -0.65 -11.00
N PHE A 516 9.05 -1.13 -10.68
CA PHE A 516 8.88 -2.53 -10.29
C PHE A 516 7.78 -3.28 -11.03
N LYS A 517 6.87 -2.56 -11.69
CA LYS A 517 5.85 -3.15 -12.55
C LYS A 517 5.60 -2.22 -13.72
N ILE A 518 5.46 -2.79 -14.90
CA ILE A 518 4.97 -2.09 -16.07
C ILE A 518 3.63 -2.71 -16.43
N ALA A 519 2.62 -1.90 -16.66
CA ALA A 519 1.33 -2.34 -17.14
C ALA A 519 0.95 -1.52 -18.36
N ASN A 520 0.31 -2.15 -19.34
CA ASN A 520 -0.24 -1.43 -20.47
C ASN A 520 -1.71 -1.11 -20.21
N ASP A 521 -2.07 0.16 -20.21
CA ASP A 521 -3.45 0.59 -20.12
C ASP A 521 -3.99 0.98 -21.50
N PRO A 522 -5.16 0.47 -21.92
CA PRO A 522 -5.75 0.79 -23.22
C PRO A 522 -6.00 2.28 -23.48
N PHE A 523 -6.20 3.09 -22.43
CA PHE A 523 -6.58 4.50 -22.55
C PHE A 523 -5.41 5.46 -22.37
N VAL A 524 -4.46 5.15 -21.48
CA VAL A 524 -3.33 6.04 -21.15
C VAL A 524 -1.97 5.54 -21.64
N GLY A 525 -1.90 4.31 -22.15
CA GLY A 525 -0.67 3.67 -22.60
C GLY A 525 0.12 3.05 -21.45
N ASN A 526 1.45 3.04 -21.57
CA ASN A 526 2.33 2.40 -20.59
C ASN A 526 2.29 3.13 -19.24
N LEU A 527 1.95 2.37 -18.20
CA LEU A 527 2.05 2.72 -16.79
C LEU A 527 3.28 2.07 -16.19
N THR A 528 4.21 2.87 -15.70
CA THR A 528 5.36 2.39 -14.94
C THR A 528 5.09 2.63 -13.46
N PHE A 529 4.87 1.57 -12.71
CA PHE A 529 4.74 1.62 -11.26
C PHE A 529 6.11 1.73 -10.60
N PHE A 530 6.23 2.65 -9.66
CA PHE A 530 7.45 2.91 -8.94
C PHE A 530 7.19 3.16 -7.46
N ARG A 531 8.15 2.73 -6.63
CA ARG A 531 8.22 3.07 -5.20
C ARG A 531 9.31 4.10 -4.98
N VAL A 532 8.98 5.19 -4.30
CA VAL A 532 9.97 6.22 -3.94
C VAL A 532 10.61 5.86 -2.60
N TYR A 533 11.94 5.73 -2.59
CA TYR A 533 12.71 5.45 -1.38
C TYR A 533 13.23 6.73 -0.74
N SER A 534 13.65 7.71 -1.54
CA SER A 534 14.14 8.99 -1.02
C SER A 534 13.75 10.17 -1.92
N GLY A 535 13.74 11.37 -1.34
CA GLY A 535 13.35 12.59 -2.03
C GLY A 535 11.89 12.65 -2.46
N ARG A 536 11.64 13.39 -3.55
CA ARG A 536 10.32 13.62 -4.14
C ARG A 536 10.45 13.82 -5.65
N VAL A 537 9.37 13.57 -6.37
CA VAL A 537 9.25 13.85 -7.81
C VAL A 537 7.92 14.52 -8.09
N GLU A 538 7.94 15.55 -8.93
CA GLU A 538 6.75 16.25 -9.41
C GLU A 538 6.46 15.92 -10.88
N SER A 539 5.19 16.03 -11.26
CA SER A 539 4.78 15.93 -12.65
C SER A 539 5.46 17.04 -13.47
N GLY A 540 6.23 16.64 -14.48
CA GLY A 540 7.04 17.52 -15.33
C GLY A 540 8.55 17.38 -15.12
N ASP A 541 8.98 16.78 -14.02
CA ASP A 541 10.39 16.64 -13.65
C ASP A 541 11.16 15.73 -14.60
N THR A 542 12.46 16.00 -14.73
CA THR A 542 13.39 15.14 -15.47
C THR A 542 14.20 14.33 -14.46
N VAL A 543 14.19 13.01 -14.62
CA VAL A 543 14.94 12.07 -13.79
C VAL A 543 15.98 11.34 -14.64
N TYR A 544 16.90 10.67 -13.97
CA TYR A 544 17.92 9.85 -14.59
C TYR A 544 17.66 8.37 -14.29
N ASN A 545 17.57 7.55 -15.35
CA ASN A 545 17.62 6.10 -15.26
C ASN A 545 19.09 5.68 -15.18
N SER A 546 19.55 5.35 -13.98
CA SER A 546 20.95 5.02 -13.69
C SER A 546 21.37 3.63 -14.19
N VAL A 547 20.42 2.74 -14.49
CA VAL A 547 20.70 1.41 -15.03
C VAL A 547 21.00 1.48 -16.53
N LYS A 548 20.25 2.32 -17.26
CA LYS A 548 20.38 2.47 -18.72
C LYS A 548 21.15 3.71 -19.15
N ASN A 549 21.60 4.51 -18.21
CA ASN A 549 22.27 5.78 -18.43
C ASN A 549 21.48 6.74 -19.34
N LYS A 550 20.16 6.84 -19.11
CA LYS A 550 19.24 7.64 -19.95
C LYS A 550 18.40 8.59 -19.11
N TYR A 551 18.06 9.73 -19.70
CA TYR A 551 17.14 10.70 -19.10
C TYR A 551 15.69 10.34 -19.42
N GLU A 552 14.84 10.46 -18.41
CA GLU A 552 13.40 10.22 -18.50
C GLU A 552 12.65 11.43 -17.97
N ARG A 553 11.48 11.72 -18.54
CA ARG A 553 10.64 12.84 -18.12
C ARG A 553 9.34 12.33 -17.54
N PHE A 554 9.08 12.66 -16.29
CA PHE A 554 7.80 12.36 -15.65
C PHE A 554 6.72 13.23 -16.27
N GLY A 555 5.81 12.60 -17.02
CA GLY A 555 4.61 13.24 -17.54
C GLY A 555 3.56 13.36 -16.45
N ARG A 556 2.45 12.64 -16.61
CA ARG A 556 1.38 12.55 -15.62
C ARG A 556 1.68 11.42 -14.64
N ILE A 557 1.40 11.68 -13.37
CA ILE A 557 1.53 10.68 -12.31
C ILE A 557 0.14 10.36 -11.79
N VAL A 558 -0.14 9.07 -11.64
CA VAL A 558 -1.43 8.60 -11.14
C VAL A 558 -1.22 7.69 -9.94
N GLN A 559 -2.10 7.84 -8.97
CA GLN A 559 -2.26 6.91 -7.87
C GLN A 559 -3.42 5.97 -8.19
N MET A 560 -3.17 4.67 -8.00
CA MET A 560 -4.19 3.64 -8.23
C MET A 560 -5.01 3.44 -6.96
N HIS A 561 -6.33 3.62 -7.08
CA HIS A 561 -7.30 3.31 -6.06
C HIS A 561 -8.26 2.27 -6.63
N ALA A 562 -7.91 0.99 -6.48
CA ALA A 562 -8.63 -0.12 -7.08
C ALA A 562 -8.79 0.08 -8.61
N ASN A 563 -10.01 0.34 -9.08
CA ASN A 563 -10.36 0.59 -10.48
C ASN A 563 -10.40 2.07 -10.88
N LYS A 564 -10.15 3.01 -9.95
CA LYS A 564 -10.09 4.45 -10.22
C LYS A 564 -8.66 4.96 -10.20
N ARG A 565 -8.40 5.94 -11.06
CA ARG A 565 -7.10 6.61 -11.20
C ARG A 565 -7.24 8.02 -10.70
N GLU A 566 -6.42 8.38 -9.73
CA GLU A 566 -6.34 9.75 -9.22
C GLU A 566 -5.03 10.37 -9.71
N GLU A 567 -5.13 11.44 -10.50
CA GLU A 567 -3.96 12.16 -10.97
C GLU A 567 -3.37 13.00 -9.83
N ILE A 568 -2.10 12.79 -9.54
CA ILE A 568 -1.36 13.46 -8.46
C ILE A 568 -0.19 14.26 -9.04
N LYS A 569 0.14 15.37 -8.37
CA LYS A 569 1.19 16.28 -8.84
C LYS A 569 2.58 15.96 -8.29
N GLU A 570 2.64 15.35 -7.11
CA GLU A 570 3.87 15.10 -6.37
C GLU A 570 3.79 13.72 -5.73
N VAL A 571 4.92 13.00 -5.72
CA VAL A 571 5.11 11.72 -5.02
C VAL A 571 6.32 11.84 -4.11
N ARG A 572 6.21 11.38 -2.87
CA ARG A 572 7.25 11.51 -1.83
C ARG A 572 7.79 10.16 -1.39
N SER A 573 8.92 10.18 -0.68
CA SER A 573 9.48 8.98 -0.02
C SER A 573 8.40 8.18 0.73
N GLY A 574 8.38 6.87 0.47
CA GLY A 574 7.41 5.91 1.00
C GLY A 574 6.16 5.73 0.14
N ASP A 575 5.86 6.61 -0.82
CA ASP A 575 4.72 6.47 -1.72
C ASP A 575 4.98 5.43 -2.83
N ILE A 576 3.88 4.83 -3.30
CA ILE A 576 3.80 4.01 -4.50
C ILE A 576 2.84 4.70 -5.46
N ALA A 577 3.29 4.91 -6.70
CA ALA A 577 2.51 5.54 -7.76
C ALA A 577 2.87 4.96 -9.13
N ALA A 578 2.12 5.35 -10.17
CA ALA A 578 2.41 5.00 -11.55
C ALA A 578 2.64 6.24 -12.41
N ALA A 579 3.71 6.23 -13.20
CA ALA A 579 4.04 7.26 -14.18
C ALA A 579 3.53 6.85 -15.55
N ILE A 580 2.88 7.78 -16.25
CA ILE A 580 2.40 7.56 -17.61
C ILE A 580 3.45 8.02 -18.61
N GLY A 581 3.81 7.12 -19.54
CA GLY A 581 4.55 7.50 -20.75
C GLY A 581 6.07 7.54 -20.62
N LEU A 582 6.66 6.88 -19.62
CA LEU A 582 8.09 6.61 -19.58
C LEU A 582 8.47 5.67 -20.73
N LYS A 583 9.55 5.97 -21.45
CA LYS A 583 9.84 5.33 -22.75
C LYS A 583 10.77 4.12 -22.63
N ASP A 584 11.90 4.33 -21.98
CA ASP A 584 13.00 3.36 -21.91
C ASP A 584 13.08 2.69 -20.53
N VAL A 585 12.13 2.93 -19.64
CA VAL A 585 12.11 2.31 -18.30
C VAL A 585 11.56 0.89 -18.37
N THR A 586 12.32 -0.06 -17.81
CA THR A 586 11.90 -1.46 -17.60
C THR A 586 11.71 -1.77 -16.12
N THR A 587 11.05 -2.90 -15.82
CA THR A 587 10.95 -3.44 -14.47
C THR A 587 12.34 -3.72 -13.89
N GLY A 588 12.61 -3.23 -12.69
CA GLY A 588 13.92 -3.30 -12.02
C GLY A 588 14.79 -2.07 -12.21
N ASP A 589 14.43 -1.12 -13.08
CA ASP A 589 15.22 0.08 -13.31
C ASP A 589 15.13 1.06 -12.12
N THR A 590 16.25 1.73 -11.84
CA THR A 590 16.33 2.79 -10.84
C THR A 590 16.15 4.15 -11.48
N LEU A 591 15.21 4.95 -10.95
CA LEU A 591 14.96 6.33 -11.32
C LEU A 591 15.49 7.24 -10.22
N CYS A 592 16.40 8.14 -10.53
CA CYS A 592 17.08 8.97 -9.53
C CYS A 592 17.26 10.42 -10.00
N HIS A 593 17.68 11.28 -9.08
CA HIS A 593 18.02 12.67 -9.40
C HIS A 593 19.26 12.71 -10.32
N PRO A 594 19.27 13.51 -11.41
CA PRO A 594 20.40 13.59 -12.35
C PRO A 594 21.76 13.86 -11.70
N ASP A 595 21.80 14.76 -10.73
CA ASP A 595 23.04 15.14 -10.04
C ASP A 595 23.51 14.12 -8.99
N HIS A 596 22.70 13.11 -8.69
CA HIS A 596 22.97 12.08 -7.68
C HIS A 596 22.59 10.70 -8.22
N PRO A 597 23.34 10.17 -9.20
CA PRO A 597 23.07 8.85 -9.76
C PRO A 597 23.29 7.79 -8.69
N VAL A 598 22.23 7.03 -8.41
CA VAL A 598 22.24 5.89 -7.50
C VAL A 598 21.65 4.70 -8.26
N ILE A 599 22.25 3.53 -8.12
CA ILE A 599 21.67 2.27 -8.60
C ILE A 599 21.14 1.54 -7.38
N LEU A 600 19.82 1.41 -7.28
CA LEU A 600 19.22 0.49 -6.32
C LEU A 600 19.52 -0.93 -6.83
N GLU A 601 19.68 -1.88 -5.91
CA GLU A 601 20.16 -3.25 -6.18
C GLU A 601 19.51 -3.87 -7.45
N LYS A 602 20.29 -4.57 -8.27
CA LYS A 602 19.79 -5.07 -9.57
C LYS A 602 18.93 -6.31 -9.34
N MET A 603 17.79 -6.42 -10.04
CA MET A 603 17.05 -7.69 -10.09
C MET A 603 17.75 -8.63 -11.06
N GLU A 604 18.14 -9.82 -10.58
CA GLU A 604 18.56 -10.92 -11.45
C GLU A 604 17.31 -11.67 -11.91
N PHE A 605 17.13 -11.77 -13.22
CA PHE A 605 16.04 -12.55 -13.81
C PHE A 605 16.60 -13.91 -14.24
N PRO A 606 15.97 -15.02 -13.84
CA PRO A 606 16.38 -16.34 -14.30
C PRO A 606 16.13 -16.51 -15.81
N ASP A 607 16.96 -17.32 -16.45
CA ASP A 607 16.78 -17.67 -17.86
C ASP A 607 15.47 -18.46 -18.06
N PRO A 608 14.72 -18.21 -19.16
CA PRO A 608 13.50 -18.95 -19.45
C PRO A 608 13.80 -20.43 -19.71
N VAL A 609 12.93 -21.30 -19.20
CA VAL A 609 13.14 -22.74 -19.23
C VAL A 609 12.39 -23.44 -20.37
N ILE A 610 11.22 -22.93 -20.76
CA ILE A 610 10.39 -23.52 -21.82
C ILE A 610 10.34 -22.59 -23.01
N SER A 611 10.37 -23.17 -24.23
CA SER A 611 10.13 -22.46 -25.48
C SER A 611 8.93 -23.04 -26.23
N ILE A 612 8.14 -22.20 -26.88
CA ILE A 612 7.02 -22.60 -27.74
C ILE A 612 7.13 -21.83 -29.06
N ALA A 613 6.99 -22.54 -30.18
CA ALA A 613 6.88 -21.90 -31.48
C ALA A 613 5.45 -21.35 -31.66
N VAL A 614 5.33 -20.10 -32.09
CA VAL A 614 4.07 -19.39 -32.30
C VAL A 614 4.05 -18.83 -33.72
N GLU A 615 3.02 -19.19 -34.47
CA GLU A 615 2.84 -18.78 -35.86
C GLU A 615 1.55 -17.96 -36.03
N PRO A 616 1.58 -16.83 -36.74
CA PRO A 616 0.38 -16.04 -36.96
C PRO A 616 -0.55 -16.78 -37.93
N LYS A 617 -1.87 -16.79 -37.68
CA LYS A 617 -2.83 -17.43 -38.60
C LYS A 617 -2.96 -16.70 -39.94
N THR A 618 -2.73 -15.39 -39.96
CA THR A 618 -2.80 -14.56 -41.16
C THR A 618 -1.63 -13.59 -41.25
N LYS A 619 -1.33 -13.06 -42.44
CA LYS A 619 -0.29 -12.01 -42.62
C LYS A 619 -0.58 -10.75 -41.82
N SER A 620 -1.86 -10.38 -41.64
CA SER A 620 -2.22 -9.23 -40.79
C SER A 620 -1.93 -9.48 -39.31
N ASP A 621 -2.05 -10.73 -38.86
CA ASP A 621 -1.71 -11.11 -37.50
C ASP A 621 -0.20 -11.09 -37.26
N GLN A 622 0.64 -11.24 -38.29
CA GLN A 622 2.10 -11.20 -38.16
C GLN A 622 2.62 -9.88 -37.61
N GLU A 623 2.17 -8.74 -38.17
CA GLU A 623 2.56 -7.41 -37.69
C GLU A 623 2.04 -7.17 -36.26
N LYS A 624 0.78 -7.52 -36.00
CA LYS A 624 0.17 -7.37 -34.67
C LYS A 624 0.85 -8.25 -33.63
N MET A 625 1.23 -9.48 -34.00
CA MET A 625 1.92 -10.43 -33.14
C MET A 625 3.29 -9.90 -32.71
N SER A 626 4.08 -9.37 -33.65
CA SER A 626 5.38 -8.76 -33.32
C SER A 626 5.23 -7.61 -32.30
N ILE A 627 4.23 -6.75 -32.49
CA ILE A 627 3.93 -5.65 -31.56
C ILE A 627 3.46 -6.17 -30.20
N ALA A 628 2.57 -7.16 -30.17
CA ALA A 628 2.04 -7.76 -28.95
C ALA A 628 3.14 -8.44 -28.12
N LEU A 629 3.93 -9.29 -28.76
CA LEU A 629 5.04 -10.01 -28.14
C LEU A 629 6.11 -9.06 -27.59
N SER A 630 6.46 -8.00 -28.33
CA SER A 630 7.38 -6.97 -27.86
C SER A 630 6.84 -6.23 -26.64
N ARG A 631 5.53 -5.96 -26.59
CA ARG A 631 4.89 -5.33 -25.41
C ARG A 631 4.87 -6.25 -24.20
N LEU A 632 4.53 -7.54 -24.40
CA LEU A 632 4.52 -8.54 -23.33
C LEU A 632 5.94 -8.77 -22.76
N ALA A 633 6.97 -8.83 -23.60
CA ALA A 633 8.36 -8.97 -23.16
C ALA A 633 8.88 -7.76 -22.37
N LYS A 634 8.36 -6.55 -22.64
CA LYS A 634 8.66 -5.35 -21.83
C LYS A 634 7.99 -5.39 -20.46
N GLU A 635 6.80 -5.97 -20.38
CA GLU A 635 6.05 -6.13 -19.14
C GLU A 635 6.68 -7.22 -18.26
N ASP A 636 7.08 -8.35 -18.86
CA ASP A 636 7.76 -9.43 -18.16
C ASP A 636 9.17 -9.72 -18.71
N PRO A 637 10.23 -9.22 -18.03
CA PRO A 637 11.62 -9.57 -18.29
C PRO A 637 11.95 -11.06 -18.40
N SER A 638 11.15 -11.96 -17.81
CA SER A 638 11.38 -13.41 -17.93
C SER A 638 10.87 -14.00 -19.23
N PHE A 639 10.02 -13.26 -19.95
CA PHE A 639 9.49 -13.64 -21.23
C PHE A 639 10.39 -13.18 -22.36
N HIS A 640 10.92 -14.14 -23.11
CA HIS A 640 11.84 -13.88 -24.22
C HIS A 640 11.17 -14.22 -25.55
N VAL A 641 11.46 -13.41 -26.56
CA VAL A 641 10.91 -13.59 -27.91
C VAL A 641 12.08 -13.50 -28.88
N HIS A 642 12.24 -14.52 -29.71
CA HIS A 642 13.21 -14.49 -30.79
C HIS A 642 12.58 -15.05 -32.07
N SER A 643 13.02 -14.53 -33.21
CA SER A 643 12.65 -15.07 -34.51
C SER A 643 13.77 -16.00 -34.98
N ASP A 644 13.40 -17.22 -35.34
CA ASP A 644 14.34 -18.16 -35.95
C ASP A 644 14.47 -17.86 -37.44
N ASN A 645 15.69 -17.53 -37.88
CA ASN A 645 15.98 -17.14 -39.25
C ASN A 645 15.99 -18.34 -40.22
N GLU A 646 16.16 -19.58 -39.72
CA GLU A 646 16.13 -20.79 -40.57
C GLU A 646 14.69 -21.23 -40.86
N SER A 647 13.84 -21.27 -39.83
CA SER A 647 12.45 -21.70 -39.98
C SER A 647 11.46 -20.56 -40.29
N GLY A 648 11.87 -19.31 -40.05
CA GLY A 648 10.98 -18.15 -40.12
C GLY A 648 9.93 -18.10 -39.00
N GLN A 649 10.01 -19.02 -38.03
CA GLN A 649 9.07 -19.11 -36.92
C GLN A 649 9.42 -18.12 -35.81
N THR A 650 8.41 -17.67 -35.07
CA THR A 650 8.63 -16.89 -33.85
C THR A 650 8.61 -17.84 -32.66
N ILE A 651 9.67 -17.84 -31.86
CA ILE A 651 9.79 -18.68 -30.68
C ILE A 651 9.66 -17.79 -29.45
N ILE A 652 8.73 -18.15 -28.58
CA ILE A 652 8.50 -17.49 -27.30
C ILE A 652 9.02 -18.39 -26.18
N SER A 653 9.66 -17.82 -25.17
CA SER A 653 10.25 -18.57 -24.06
C SER A 653 9.86 -17.97 -22.72
N GLY A 654 9.61 -18.81 -21.71
CA GLY A 654 9.16 -18.39 -20.39
C GLY A 654 9.44 -19.41 -19.29
N MET A 655 8.95 -19.10 -18.09
CA MET A 655 9.24 -19.85 -16.85
C MET A 655 8.46 -21.15 -16.67
N GLY A 656 7.34 -21.33 -17.38
CA GLY A 656 6.41 -22.44 -17.15
C GLY A 656 5.38 -22.57 -18.26
N GLU A 657 4.70 -23.72 -18.30
CA GLU A 657 3.65 -24.00 -19.28
C GLU A 657 2.46 -23.05 -19.10
N LEU A 658 1.97 -22.92 -17.87
CA LEU A 658 0.89 -21.99 -17.50
C LEU A 658 1.25 -20.54 -17.81
N HIS A 659 2.51 -20.16 -17.58
CA HIS A 659 3.00 -18.82 -17.87
C HIS A 659 2.88 -18.52 -19.38
N LEU A 660 3.37 -19.39 -20.24
CA LEU A 660 3.26 -19.22 -21.69
C LEU A 660 1.80 -19.28 -22.18
N GLU A 661 0.98 -20.15 -21.59
CA GLU A 661 -0.45 -20.24 -21.89
C GLU A 661 -1.16 -18.91 -21.67
N ILE A 662 -0.89 -18.25 -20.54
CA ILE A 662 -1.49 -16.97 -20.18
C ILE A 662 -0.99 -15.87 -21.11
N LEU A 663 0.29 -15.85 -21.47
CA LEU A 663 0.80 -14.85 -22.42
C LEU A 663 0.20 -15.01 -23.82
N ILE A 664 -0.01 -16.25 -24.28
CA ILE A 664 -0.69 -16.51 -25.56
C ILE A 664 -2.17 -16.10 -25.50
N ASP A 665 -2.87 -16.40 -24.41
CA ASP A 665 -4.26 -15.97 -24.24
C ASP A 665 -4.38 -14.44 -24.15
N ARG A 666 -3.47 -13.76 -23.44
CA ARG A 666 -3.39 -12.28 -23.42
C ARG A 666 -3.14 -11.72 -24.81
N MET A 667 -2.25 -12.33 -25.59
CA MET A 667 -2.02 -11.95 -26.98
C MET A 667 -3.31 -12.06 -27.82
N TYR A 668 -4.13 -13.08 -27.59
CA TYR A 668 -5.42 -13.23 -28.24
C TYR A 668 -6.46 -12.19 -27.77
N ARG A 669 -6.63 -12.00 -26.45
CA ARG A 669 -7.69 -11.12 -25.91
C ARG A 669 -7.35 -9.63 -25.99
N GLU A 670 -6.14 -9.24 -25.62
CA GLU A 670 -5.72 -7.82 -25.54
C GLU A 670 -5.37 -7.25 -26.92
N PHE A 671 -4.77 -8.08 -27.79
CA PHE A 671 -4.25 -7.62 -29.08
C PHE A 671 -5.03 -8.19 -30.28
N ASN A 672 -6.03 -9.04 -30.05
CA ASN A 672 -6.83 -9.69 -31.08
C ASN A 672 -5.96 -10.42 -32.13
N VAL A 673 -4.90 -11.08 -31.66
CA VAL A 673 -3.95 -11.82 -32.49
C VAL A 673 -4.24 -13.31 -32.39
N LYS A 674 -4.61 -13.92 -33.52
CA LYS A 674 -4.80 -15.36 -33.60
C LYS A 674 -3.49 -16.01 -34.02
N ALA A 675 -2.97 -16.90 -33.18
CA ALA A 675 -1.78 -17.68 -33.50
C ALA A 675 -2.05 -19.19 -33.38
N ASN A 676 -1.30 -19.96 -34.16
CA ASN A 676 -1.15 -21.40 -34.00
C ASN A 676 0.02 -21.65 -33.05
N ILE A 677 -0.19 -22.59 -32.12
CA ILE A 677 0.77 -22.91 -31.08
C ILE A 677 1.43 -24.23 -31.47
N GLY A 678 2.75 -24.20 -31.67
CA GLY A 678 3.56 -25.39 -31.86
C GLY A 678 3.71 -26.17 -30.56
N LYS A 679 4.28 -27.39 -30.63
CA LYS A 679 4.60 -28.13 -29.42
C LYS A 679 5.70 -27.41 -28.62
N PRO A 680 5.63 -27.40 -27.28
CA PRO A 680 6.74 -26.93 -26.45
C PRO A 680 8.04 -27.65 -26.83
N GLN A 681 9.08 -26.86 -27.04
CA GLN A 681 10.43 -27.31 -27.33
C GLN A 681 11.33 -26.97 -26.14
N VAL A 682 12.23 -27.88 -25.84
CA VAL A 682 13.22 -27.70 -24.77
C VAL A 682 14.39 -26.90 -25.32
N ALA A 683 14.87 -25.91 -24.56
CA ALA A 683 16.05 -25.14 -24.91
C ALA A 683 17.34 -25.96 -24.67
N TYR A 684 17.68 -26.84 -25.60
CA TYR A 684 18.93 -27.59 -25.58
C TYR A 684 20.15 -26.66 -25.76
N ARG A 685 21.32 -27.18 -25.38
CA ARG A 685 22.62 -26.52 -25.58
C ARG A 685 23.64 -27.51 -26.14
N GLU A 686 24.69 -26.97 -26.73
CA GLU A 686 25.81 -27.74 -27.27
C GLU A 686 27.09 -27.44 -26.47
N THR A 687 27.96 -28.43 -26.33
CA THR A 687 29.31 -28.24 -25.77
C THR A 687 30.28 -29.30 -26.29
N ILE A 688 31.56 -29.18 -25.95
CA ILE A 688 32.63 -30.12 -26.33
C ILE A 688 33.06 -30.97 -25.14
N GLN A 689 33.64 -32.15 -25.40
CA GLN A 689 34.21 -33.00 -24.33
C GLN A 689 35.73 -32.94 -24.25
N GLU A 690 36.40 -32.58 -25.36
CA GLU A 690 37.87 -32.62 -25.47
C GLU A 690 38.39 -31.26 -25.94
N SER A 691 39.54 -30.85 -25.41
CA SER A 691 40.27 -29.68 -25.91
C SER A 691 40.98 -30.01 -27.22
N ILE A 692 40.98 -29.06 -28.15
CA ILE A 692 41.66 -29.20 -29.45
C ILE A 692 42.53 -28.00 -29.70
N GLU A 693 43.75 -28.28 -30.16
CA GLU A 693 44.71 -27.31 -30.66
C GLU A 693 44.82 -27.47 -32.18
N GLN A 694 44.88 -26.34 -32.90
CA GLN A 694 45.00 -26.32 -34.37
C GLN A 694 46.00 -25.23 -34.78
N GLU A 695 47.14 -25.61 -35.36
CA GLU A 695 48.31 -24.76 -35.62
C GLU A 695 48.16 -23.81 -36.84
N GLY A 696 48.89 -22.67 -36.84
CA GLY A 696 48.86 -21.57 -37.84
C GLY A 696 50.08 -20.61 -37.75
N GLY A 697 49.95 -19.27 -37.89
CA GLY A 697 51.09 -18.29 -37.83
C GLY A 697 50.83 -16.99 -37.01
N VAL A 698 51.46 -15.84 -37.29
CA VAL A 698 51.17 -14.60 -36.51
C VAL A 698 50.01 -13.75 -37.08
N ILE A 699 48.98 -13.42 -36.26
CA ILE A 699 47.86 -12.51 -36.62
C ILE A 699 48.09 -11.08 -36.06
N PRO A 700 47.86 -10.02 -36.87
CA PRO A 700 47.83 -8.64 -36.38
C PRO A 700 46.72 -8.39 -35.35
N LYS A 701 46.99 -7.54 -34.36
CA LYS A 701 46.01 -7.22 -33.28
C LYS A 701 44.71 -6.60 -33.80
N GLU A 702 44.74 -5.96 -34.95
CA GLU A 702 43.61 -5.26 -35.58
C GLU A 702 42.50 -6.21 -36.03
N TYR A 703 42.82 -7.47 -36.37
CA TYR A 703 41.84 -8.46 -36.83
C TYR A 703 41.25 -9.33 -35.71
N ILE A 704 41.76 -9.22 -34.47
CA ILE A 704 41.27 -9.98 -33.31
C ILE A 704 39.76 -9.76 -33.06
N PRO A 705 39.22 -8.52 -33.07
CA PRO A 705 37.78 -8.31 -32.89
C PRO A 705 36.92 -8.97 -33.98
N ALA A 706 37.43 -9.08 -35.21
CA ALA A 706 36.72 -9.74 -36.30
C ALA A 706 36.67 -11.26 -36.13
N ILE A 707 37.76 -11.86 -35.63
CA ILE A 707 37.84 -13.28 -35.26
C ILE A 707 36.87 -13.58 -34.13
N ASP A 708 36.89 -12.79 -33.06
CA ASP A 708 35.95 -12.93 -31.93
C ASP A 708 34.50 -12.85 -32.43
N LYS A 709 34.17 -11.84 -33.25
CA LYS A 709 32.83 -11.72 -33.83
C LYS A 709 32.42 -12.95 -34.66
N GLY A 710 33.34 -13.54 -35.42
CA GLY A 710 33.10 -14.77 -36.17
C GLY A 710 32.80 -15.99 -35.28
N VAL A 711 33.52 -16.10 -34.15
CA VAL A 711 33.29 -17.15 -33.14
C VAL A 711 31.98 -16.92 -32.40
N GLN A 712 31.70 -15.69 -31.95
CA GLN A 712 30.47 -15.34 -31.21
C GLN A 712 29.21 -15.58 -32.05
N GLU A 713 29.24 -15.29 -33.35
CA GLU A 713 28.12 -15.63 -34.24
C GLU A 713 27.91 -17.14 -34.34
N GLN A 714 28.99 -17.91 -34.34
CA GLN A 714 28.94 -19.37 -34.39
C GLN A 714 28.50 -20.00 -33.06
N LEU A 715 28.78 -19.37 -31.93
CA LEU A 715 28.30 -19.80 -30.62
C LEU A 715 26.77 -19.83 -30.53
N ASN A 716 26.10 -18.88 -31.20
CA ASN A 716 24.65 -18.84 -31.22
C ASN A 716 24.02 -19.93 -32.10
N ASN A 717 24.76 -20.37 -33.13
CA ASN A 717 24.31 -21.37 -34.10
C ASN A 717 25.14 -22.65 -33.95
N GLY A 718 24.68 -23.57 -33.10
CA GLY A 718 25.34 -24.86 -32.86
C GLY A 718 25.70 -25.64 -34.12
N VAL A 719 26.77 -26.41 -34.06
CA VAL A 719 27.27 -27.18 -35.22
C VAL A 719 26.61 -28.55 -35.28
N LEU A 720 26.24 -29.13 -34.14
CA LEU A 720 25.70 -30.49 -34.07
C LEU A 720 24.22 -30.55 -34.43
N ALA A 721 23.40 -29.70 -33.81
CA ALA A 721 21.95 -29.66 -34.01
C ALA A 721 21.39 -28.22 -34.05
N GLY A 722 22.26 -27.22 -34.19
CA GLY A 722 21.87 -25.82 -34.27
C GLY A 722 21.50 -25.19 -32.93
N TYR A 723 21.88 -25.77 -31.80
CA TYR A 723 21.60 -25.19 -30.48
C TYR A 723 22.77 -24.34 -29.96
N PRO A 724 22.52 -23.28 -29.17
CA PRO A 724 23.60 -22.43 -28.67
C PRO A 724 24.68 -23.23 -27.91
N ILE A 725 25.94 -22.91 -28.21
CA ILE A 725 27.12 -23.55 -27.64
C ILE A 725 27.51 -22.83 -26.36
N VAL A 726 27.72 -23.58 -25.28
CA VAL A 726 28.04 -23.06 -23.94
C VAL A 726 29.21 -23.82 -23.33
N ASN A 727 29.81 -23.25 -22.29
CA ASN A 727 30.94 -23.82 -21.54
C ASN A 727 32.16 -24.14 -22.41
N ILE A 728 32.52 -23.23 -23.31
CA ILE A 728 33.73 -23.36 -24.12
C ILE A 728 34.66 -22.17 -23.90
N CYS A 729 35.95 -22.43 -24.07
CA CYS A 729 36.99 -21.41 -24.15
C CYS A 729 37.65 -21.51 -25.52
N VAL A 730 37.77 -20.40 -26.24
CA VAL A 730 38.45 -20.34 -27.53
C VAL A 730 39.71 -19.50 -27.37
N THR A 731 40.86 -20.11 -27.65
CA THR A 731 42.15 -19.42 -27.60
C THR A 731 42.70 -19.32 -29.01
N VAL A 732 42.95 -18.10 -29.46
CA VAL A 732 43.62 -17.83 -30.74
C VAL A 732 45.10 -17.66 -30.44
N PHE A 733 45.91 -18.64 -30.82
CA PHE A 733 47.36 -18.60 -30.62
C PHE A 733 48.13 -18.39 -31.94
N ASP A 734 47.45 -18.52 -33.08
CA ASP A 734 48.05 -18.54 -34.41
C ASP A 734 47.05 -18.14 -35.55
N GLY A 735 47.56 -17.74 -36.72
CA GLY A 735 46.91 -17.44 -38.02
C GLY A 735 47.82 -16.65 -38.99
N SER A 736 47.51 -16.58 -40.29
CA SER A 736 48.35 -15.87 -41.28
C SER A 736 47.55 -14.78 -41.99
N TYR A 737 48.24 -13.75 -42.49
CA TYR A 737 47.62 -12.66 -43.23
C TYR A 737 48.50 -12.22 -44.41
N HIS A 738 47.85 -11.57 -45.36
CA HIS A 738 48.49 -10.87 -46.47
C HIS A 738 48.17 -9.37 -46.34
N GLU A 739 49.18 -8.50 -46.40
CA GLU A 739 49.05 -7.06 -46.11
C GLU A 739 48.03 -6.34 -47.00
N VAL A 740 47.80 -6.82 -48.22
CA VAL A 740 46.95 -6.13 -49.21
C VAL A 740 45.57 -6.78 -49.37
N ASP A 741 45.47 -8.10 -49.21
CA ASP A 741 44.25 -8.87 -49.51
C ASP A 741 43.45 -9.28 -48.27
N SER A 742 44.02 -9.10 -47.07
CA SER A 742 43.34 -9.47 -45.83
C SER A 742 42.33 -8.40 -45.42
N SER A 743 41.14 -8.84 -45.03
CA SER A 743 40.07 -7.98 -44.57
C SER A 743 39.45 -8.53 -43.29
N GLU A 744 38.79 -7.67 -42.52
CA GLU A 744 38.03 -8.08 -41.34
C GLU A 744 37.00 -9.17 -41.66
N ILE A 745 36.33 -9.07 -42.81
CA ILE A 745 35.35 -10.08 -43.26
C ILE A 745 36.04 -11.42 -43.53
N ALA A 746 37.23 -11.43 -44.12
CA ALA A 746 37.97 -12.67 -44.37
C ALA A 746 38.33 -13.39 -43.06
N PHE A 747 38.84 -12.65 -42.07
CA PHE A 747 39.15 -13.21 -40.75
C PHE A 747 37.92 -13.69 -39.99
N LYS A 748 36.80 -12.96 -40.09
CA LYS A 748 35.52 -13.38 -39.52
C LYS A 748 35.03 -14.71 -40.10
N ILE A 749 35.07 -14.85 -41.43
CA ILE A 749 34.66 -16.09 -42.12
C ILE A 749 35.62 -17.24 -41.79
N ALA A 750 36.93 -16.97 -41.80
CA ALA A 750 37.95 -17.97 -41.45
C ALA A 750 37.76 -18.49 -40.02
N ALA A 751 37.49 -17.59 -39.06
CA ALA A 751 37.20 -17.96 -37.68
C ALA A 751 35.95 -18.85 -37.55
N SER A 752 34.87 -18.52 -38.26
CA SER A 752 33.64 -19.35 -38.27
C SER A 752 33.91 -20.77 -38.82
N ILE A 753 34.65 -20.88 -39.93
CA ILE A 753 34.99 -22.18 -40.54
C ILE A 753 35.92 -22.99 -39.63
N ALA A 754 36.96 -22.35 -39.09
CA ALA A 754 37.91 -22.97 -38.17
C ALA A 754 37.19 -23.50 -36.92
N PHE A 755 36.31 -22.68 -36.34
CA PHE A 755 35.51 -23.08 -35.19
C PHE A 755 34.62 -24.29 -35.50
N LYS A 756 33.89 -24.31 -36.63
CA LYS A 756 33.06 -25.46 -37.02
C LYS A 756 33.87 -26.75 -37.14
N SER A 757 35.05 -26.67 -37.78
CA SER A 757 35.93 -27.83 -37.97
C SER A 757 36.47 -28.33 -36.63
N ALA A 758 36.95 -27.43 -35.78
CA ALA A 758 37.46 -27.77 -34.45
C ALA A 758 36.36 -28.36 -33.57
N PHE A 759 35.17 -27.76 -33.57
CA PHE A 759 34.03 -28.22 -32.78
C PHE A 759 33.63 -29.66 -33.12
N MET A 760 33.60 -30.02 -34.41
CA MET A 760 33.28 -31.41 -34.84
C MET A 760 34.35 -32.43 -34.42
N LYS A 761 35.62 -32.01 -34.37
CA LYS A 761 36.71 -32.88 -33.89
C LYS A 761 36.66 -33.04 -32.37
N ALA A 762 36.12 -32.06 -31.64
CA ALA A 762 36.15 -31.96 -30.17
C ALA A 762 35.10 -32.83 -29.45
N LYS A 763 34.58 -33.86 -30.14
CA LYS A 763 33.51 -34.75 -29.69
C LYS A 763 32.31 -33.97 -29.11
N PRO A 764 31.59 -33.25 -29.96
CA PRO A 764 30.49 -32.41 -29.51
C PRO A 764 29.35 -33.24 -28.89
N ILE A 765 28.72 -32.69 -27.86
CA ILE A 765 27.61 -33.31 -27.14
C ILE A 765 26.45 -32.34 -26.95
N LEU A 766 25.23 -32.89 -26.89
CA LEU A 766 24.04 -32.14 -26.49
C LEU A 766 23.88 -32.14 -24.97
N LEU A 767 23.39 -31.02 -24.47
CA LEU A 767 23.00 -30.80 -23.10
C LEU A 767 21.50 -30.51 -23.02
N GLU A 768 20.83 -31.11 -22.04
CA GLU A 768 19.44 -30.82 -21.68
C GLU A 768 19.37 -30.07 -20.34
N PRO A 769 18.38 -29.18 -20.16
CA PRO A 769 18.14 -28.52 -18.88
C PRO A 769 17.56 -29.52 -17.87
N ILE A 770 18.19 -29.56 -16.70
CA ILE A 770 17.74 -30.33 -15.54
C ILE A 770 17.09 -29.38 -14.55
N MET A 771 15.89 -29.76 -14.12
CA MET A 771 15.12 -29.07 -13.10
C MET A 771 15.38 -29.71 -11.75
N LYS A 772 15.54 -28.88 -10.72
CA LYS A 772 15.40 -29.30 -9.32
C LYS A 772 13.90 -29.31 -9.02
N VAL A 773 13.34 -30.48 -8.80
CA VAL A 773 11.92 -30.70 -8.52
C VAL A 773 11.76 -31.06 -7.05
N GLU A 774 10.95 -30.29 -6.33
CA GLU A 774 10.54 -30.59 -4.94
C GLU A 774 9.05 -30.96 -4.97
N VAL A 775 8.73 -32.20 -4.61
CA VAL A 775 7.35 -32.72 -4.56
C VAL A 775 6.98 -33.01 -3.11
N GLU A 776 5.92 -32.36 -2.62
CA GLU A 776 5.31 -32.72 -1.34
C GLU A 776 4.09 -33.60 -1.59
N THR A 777 4.07 -34.77 -0.95
CA THR A 777 2.99 -35.73 -1.09
C THR A 777 2.71 -36.42 0.25
N PRO A 778 1.45 -36.78 0.55
CA PRO A 778 1.16 -37.75 1.60
C PRO A 778 1.95 -39.05 1.41
N GLU A 779 2.33 -39.69 2.52
CA GLU A 779 3.10 -40.95 2.50
C GLU A 779 2.40 -42.06 1.72
N GLU A 780 1.06 -42.08 1.74
CA GLU A 780 0.22 -43.02 0.98
C GLU A 780 0.47 -43.01 -0.54
N TYR A 781 0.88 -41.86 -1.12
CA TYR A 781 1.15 -41.74 -2.56
C TYR A 781 2.65 -41.62 -2.88
N MET A 782 3.53 -41.70 -1.88
CA MET A 782 4.97 -41.52 -2.06
C MET A 782 5.53 -42.51 -3.10
N GLY A 783 5.09 -43.77 -3.07
CA GLY A 783 5.51 -44.79 -4.02
C GLY A 783 5.16 -44.43 -5.47
N ASP A 784 3.94 -43.95 -5.71
CA ASP A 784 3.48 -43.55 -7.04
C ASP A 784 4.21 -42.32 -7.57
N VAL A 785 4.51 -41.34 -6.69
CA VAL A 785 5.26 -40.14 -7.04
C VAL A 785 6.71 -40.47 -7.39
N ILE A 786 7.39 -41.29 -6.57
CA ILE A 786 8.77 -41.73 -6.85
C ILE A 786 8.81 -42.56 -8.14
N GLY A 787 7.83 -43.45 -8.34
CA GLY A 787 7.70 -44.24 -9.55
C GLY A 787 7.58 -43.36 -10.80
N ASP A 788 6.77 -42.30 -10.74
CA ASP A 788 6.62 -41.36 -11.86
C ASP A 788 7.89 -40.53 -12.12
N LEU A 789 8.54 -40.03 -11.07
CA LEU A 789 9.79 -39.28 -11.18
C LEU A 789 10.89 -40.15 -11.82
N ASN A 790 11.03 -41.41 -11.39
CA ASN A 790 11.98 -42.34 -11.99
C ASN A 790 11.65 -42.65 -13.45
N ARG A 791 10.36 -42.84 -13.78
CA ARG A 791 9.90 -43.05 -15.17
C ARG A 791 10.27 -41.86 -16.07
N ARG A 792 10.28 -40.65 -15.52
CA ARG A 792 10.68 -39.39 -16.17
C ARG A 792 12.19 -39.14 -16.14
N ARG A 793 13.01 -40.18 -15.97
CA ARG A 793 14.48 -40.08 -15.87
C ARG A 793 14.96 -39.19 -14.72
N GLY A 794 14.10 -38.98 -13.71
CA GLY A 794 14.42 -38.27 -12.50
C GLY A 794 15.40 -39.04 -11.63
N THR A 795 16.34 -38.34 -11.00
CA THR A 795 17.23 -38.89 -9.98
C THR A 795 16.82 -38.31 -8.63
N ILE A 796 16.37 -39.16 -7.70
CA ILE A 796 16.01 -38.70 -6.35
C ILE A 796 17.29 -38.37 -5.59
N GLU A 797 17.36 -37.17 -5.01
CA GLU A 797 18.50 -36.72 -4.21
C GLU A 797 18.24 -36.91 -2.72
N ASN A 798 17.06 -36.51 -2.27
CA ASN A 798 16.72 -36.51 -0.86
C ASN A 798 15.22 -36.77 -0.67
N MET A 799 14.88 -37.44 0.43
CA MET A 799 13.52 -37.61 0.90
C MET A 799 13.49 -37.17 2.36
N GLN A 800 12.68 -36.17 2.65
CA GLN A 800 12.55 -35.62 4.00
C GLN A 800 11.15 -35.87 4.54
N ASP A 801 11.11 -36.32 5.78
CA ASP A 801 9.87 -36.54 6.50
C ASP A 801 9.42 -35.23 7.15
N MET A 802 8.28 -34.70 6.70
CA MET A 802 7.59 -33.63 7.41
C MET A 802 6.47 -34.22 8.28
N ASN A 803 6.71 -34.27 9.59
CA ASN A 803 5.70 -34.57 10.63
C ASN A 803 4.95 -35.92 10.46
N ASN A 804 5.61 -36.98 9.96
CA ASN A 804 5.05 -38.34 9.80
C ASN A 804 3.77 -38.46 8.92
N LEU A 805 3.38 -37.42 8.19
CA LEU A 805 2.16 -37.39 7.37
C LEU A 805 2.39 -36.92 5.94
N ILE A 806 3.38 -36.05 5.71
CA ILE A 806 3.75 -35.52 4.39
C ILE A 806 5.23 -35.79 4.17
N LYS A 807 5.56 -36.34 3.01
CA LYS A 807 6.92 -36.60 2.55
C LYS A 807 7.29 -35.56 1.50
N THR A 808 8.48 -34.99 1.62
CA THR A 808 9.04 -34.08 0.61
C THR A 808 10.12 -34.83 -0.16
N ILE A 809 9.94 -34.95 -1.47
CA ILE A 809 10.85 -35.66 -2.38
C ILE A 809 11.56 -34.62 -3.21
N THR A 810 12.88 -34.53 -3.10
CA THR A 810 13.72 -33.69 -3.94
C THR A 810 14.36 -34.54 -5.04
N ALA A 811 14.19 -34.16 -6.29
CA ALA A 811 14.70 -34.89 -7.44
C ALA A 811 15.28 -33.97 -8.51
N GLN A 812 16.29 -34.43 -9.22
CA GLN A 812 16.77 -33.82 -10.46
C GLN A 812 16.06 -34.47 -11.64
N VAL A 813 15.22 -33.74 -12.37
CA VAL A 813 14.44 -34.28 -13.49
C VAL A 813 14.68 -33.45 -14.76
N PRO A 814 14.92 -34.08 -15.92
CA PRO A 814 15.00 -33.36 -17.20
C PRO A 814 13.70 -32.63 -17.52
N LEU A 815 13.78 -31.36 -17.93
CA LEU A 815 12.59 -30.58 -18.29
C LEU A 815 11.79 -31.21 -19.43
N SER A 816 12.47 -31.88 -20.36
CA SER A 816 11.86 -32.63 -21.47
C SER A 816 10.83 -33.67 -21.03
N GLU A 817 10.97 -34.18 -19.80
CA GLU A 817 10.10 -35.19 -19.22
C GLU A 817 9.07 -34.58 -18.26
N MET A 818 9.08 -33.26 -18.02
CA MET A 818 8.23 -32.60 -17.03
C MET A 818 6.96 -31.95 -17.62
N PHE A 819 6.79 -31.99 -18.95
CA PHE A 819 5.57 -31.51 -19.60
C PHE A 819 4.33 -32.28 -19.09
N GLY A 820 3.27 -31.55 -18.73
CA GLY A 820 2.05 -32.13 -18.17
C GLY A 820 2.19 -32.72 -16.76
N TYR A 821 3.33 -32.57 -16.08
CA TYR A 821 3.58 -33.20 -14.78
C TYR A 821 2.56 -32.79 -13.71
N ALA A 822 2.10 -31.53 -13.69
CA ALA A 822 1.08 -31.07 -12.76
C ALA A 822 -0.22 -31.90 -12.82
N THR A 823 -0.66 -32.22 -14.03
CA THR A 823 -1.88 -33.00 -14.28
C THR A 823 -1.68 -34.44 -13.85
N ASP A 824 -0.54 -35.04 -14.24
CA ASP A 824 -0.21 -36.41 -13.91
C ASP A 824 -0.02 -36.61 -12.40
N LEU A 825 0.64 -35.67 -11.72
CA LEU A 825 0.81 -35.68 -10.28
C LEU A 825 -0.54 -35.59 -9.57
N ARG A 826 -1.40 -34.63 -9.94
CA ARG A 826 -2.76 -34.52 -9.36
C ARG A 826 -3.56 -35.81 -9.54
N SER A 827 -3.48 -36.45 -10.71
CA SER A 827 -4.18 -37.71 -10.95
C SER A 827 -3.68 -38.83 -10.03
N LYS A 828 -2.36 -38.95 -9.84
CA LYS A 828 -1.76 -40.00 -9.01
C LYS A 828 -2.00 -39.80 -7.52
N THR A 829 -2.12 -38.55 -7.07
CA THR A 829 -2.24 -38.24 -5.64
C THR A 829 -3.63 -37.72 -5.25
N GLN A 830 -4.65 -37.93 -6.09
CA GLN A 830 -6.01 -37.41 -5.91
C GLN A 830 -6.05 -35.89 -5.62
N GLY A 831 -5.12 -35.13 -6.21
CA GLY A 831 -4.97 -33.69 -6.02
C GLY A 831 -4.33 -33.26 -4.68
N ARG A 832 -3.83 -34.20 -3.87
CA ARG A 832 -3.25 -33.92 -2.55
C ARG A 832 -1.75 -33.63 -2.54
N ALA A 833 -1.04 -33.87 -3.64
CA ALA A 833 0.36 -33.53 -3.78
C ALA A 833 0.53 -32.23 -4.57
N ALA A 834 1.64 -31.57 -4.29
CA ALA A 834 2.05 -30.37 -4.97
C ALA A 834 3.54 -30.44 -5.27
N TYR A 835 3.96 -29.76 -6.33
CA TYR A 835 5.36 -29.68 -6.69
C TYR A 835 5.77 -28.24 -7.01
N SER A 836 7.07 -28.01 -6.88
CA SER A 836 7.75 -26.84 -7.44
C SER A 836 8.93 -27.35 -8.26
N MET A 837 9.33 -26.57 -9.27
CA MET A 837 10.53 -26.87 -10.03
C MET A 837 11.28 -25.59 -10.37
N GLU A 838 12.61 -25.64 -10.27
CA GLU A 838 13.50 -24.54 -10.60
C GLU A 838 14.62 -25.05 -11.50
N PHE A 839 15.15 -24.21 -12.39
CA PHE A 839 16.30 -24.59 -13.21
C PHE A 839 17.51 -24.85 -12.31
N LEU A 840 18.18 -25.99 -12.51
CA LEU A 840 19.36 -26.33 -11.74
C LEU A 840 20.64 -26.20 -12.55
N LYS A 841 20.72 -26.90 -13.69
CA LYS A 841 21.92 -26.99 -14.52
C LYS A 841 21.62 -27.63 -15.87
N TYR A 842 22.55 -27.50 -16.80
CA TYR A 842 22.61 -28.31 -18.01
C TYR A 842 23.34 -29.63 -17.76
N LYS A 843 22.84 -30.74 -18.30
CA LYS A 843 23.45 -32.08 -18.19
C LYS A 843 23.49 -32.78 -19.55
N LYS A 844 24.50 -33.62 -19.76
CA LYS A 844 24.65 -34.44 -20.97
C LYS A 844 23.42 -35.31 -21.22
N ILE A 845 22.93 -35.27 -22.46
CA ILE A 845 21.80 -36.10 -22.92
C ILE A 845 22.27 -37.54 -23.15
N PRO A 846 21.45 -38.56 -22.80
CA PRO A 846 21.70 -39.94 -23.20
C PRO A 846 21.82 -40.12 -24.73
N LYS A 847 22.70 -41.01 -25.19
CA LYS A 847 22.98 -41.22 -26.63
C LYS A 847 21.72 -41.48 -27.46
N ASN A 848 20.84 -42.35 -26.99
CA ASN A 848 19.61 -42.74 -27.71
C ASN A 848 18.64 -41.55 -27.96
N ILE A 849 18.67 -40.53 -27.09
CA ILE A 849 17.85 -39.32 -27.26
C ILE A 849 18.59 -38.31 -28.14
N THR A 850 19.92 -38.25 -28.01
CA THR A 850 20.79 -37.40 -28.83
C THR A 850 20.59 -37.68 -30.32
N GLU A 851 20.65 -38.96 -30.72
CA GLU A 851 20.46 -39.40 -32.12
C GLU A 851 19.10 -38.95 -32.66
N LYS A 852 18.01 -39.14 -31.89
CA LYS A 852 16.67 -38.69 -32.29
C LYS A 852 16.57 -37.18 -32.50
N ILE A 853 17.20 -36.38 -31.64
CA ILE A 853 17.18 -34.91 -31.75
C ILE A 853 17.95 -34.46 -32.99
N VAL A 854 19.12 -35.07 -33.25
CA VAL A 854 19.93 -34.78 -34.44
C VAL A 854 19.17 -35.17 -35.71
N ASP A 855 18.55 -36.36 -35.76
CA ASP A 855 17.77 -36.82 -36.91
C ASP A 855 16.59 -35.89 -37.24
N LEU A 856 15.86 -35.43 -36.21
CA LEU A 856 14.72 -34.50 -36.37
C LEU A 856 15.14 -33.15 -36.97
N LYS A 857 16.38 -32.71 -36.73
CA LYS A 857 16.94 -31.46 -37.27
C LYS A 857 17.55 -31.66 -38.67
N THR A 858 18.11 -32.83 -38.97
CA THR A 858 18.72 -33.15 -40.29
C THR A 858 17.68 -33.36 -41.41
N ILE A 859 16.42 -33.64 -41.07
CA ILE A 859 15.31 -33.92 -42.02
C ILE A 859 14.61 -32.63 -42.51
N LYS A 860 14.90 -31.47 -41.91
CA LYS A 860 14.48 -30.14 -42.41
C LYS A 860 15.64 -29.45 -43.09
#